data_AF-W6KP92-F1
#
_entry.id   AF-W6KP92-F1
#
_cell.length_a   1.000
_cell.length_b   1.000
_cell.length_c   1.000
_cell.angle_alpha   90.00
_cell.angle_beta   90.00
_cell.angle_gamma   90.00
#
_symmetry.space_group_name_H-M   'P 1'
#
loop_
_entity.id
_entity.type
_entity.pdbx_description
1 polymer ?
#
loop_
_entity_poly.entity_id
_entity_poly.type
_entity_poly.pdbx_seq_one_letter_code
_entity_poly.pdbx_strand_id
1 'polypeptide(L)'
;MHQLFGFLGHDHVKNRVFRRFWVAFLLLLVLAGGLAAPIQAADSPRLSVAYCQDCIPFHFKDENGKPAGMIIDHWRKWSEKTGVGIEFVAASWNETLEMVRTGAAQVHAGLYYNAERDRYLDYGSALRETETHVFFNKDIPLVSEVTKLAAYRVGVVAGDYVEGFLKQEIPQGSVTGYADYEALVADLESGALKVFAADKPTAIYHLANAGLRDDFAHPIDRPLYRNDWKPAVRQGDAETLALIEKGMAAITEAEKEDIARPWRADTGIGLTPSEREWLAAHPVIQLGSDRAWPPFEYLDDQDRHRGLSAAYAQRLEKILGVTLSPPASLTWTENITRAKDGRIDMLTSVAPTPEREEFLIFTKPYMTWPNVIATRSDIQDIGSVEDLDGLRVGVVAGYAIEEIMKREHPRVIIVSHKDMPEGLLALSTGKTDAFVDSFGTINHYARQMQLGNIAVVAPTPHIIEIGFGVRADWPELARIMDKALSAITPEERGQMLEAIGLPAQIPFAKAPTRAKQRASRVSGTEAVVLVTVFVVVGILLVTLIWLIRGQKRPLLRSLRGKSLMFIVGVFVLVGGSTLWVMGYVSDRISVQFGQYIAERHVLWHKEKVLGTIKRELALSKQMAESEILSQWMQDENDPDLATRARRELQSYHDNFNNHIYFAGVRKSGHFFYADEKVERVELEVVDTLSSQDEDDDWFFASLKDSSPYHFNVDHNSDLGVTNLWINYVLREGRNVHGVVGTGIHLTDFIDDFIASDIDDVTAMMIGSGGAIHAHADATKIDHNVLGKSMDDDAGIWGLLGSDEERQLLRDRMDKLKSGGKGAEAIFLRVDGINGLVALSYLEPLDWYNMAVFEPSALVGLNEAGTLLAALVLAFSISVIAFVVGQNILVIRPLNQLTHGARRLSDGDYHVQLAVEQQDELGDLSRTFNTMAATIDDYTKNLETKVDERTRELSEAYEIITGSIDYASRIQRSVLPETDVMDDDFQDHFIIWEPRDVVGGDLYWHRNTFSGPLIIVADCTGHGVPGAFMGMIATGALNHALAENPDADPARLLQRMNQLVKESLGQDRDDGESDDGLELGICHLDPEAGVLRFAGARFSLFVGDHEGIRELSGDKAGIGYRAVPVDQTFKVQTIDNPQDSTFYMSSDGLIDQIGGDRHRSFGKKRFRSLLETIRHLPLSEQRQRILDEFEAYQGQEVRRDDLCVVGFRPLVR
;
A
#
# COMPACT_ATOMS: atom_id res chain seq x y z
N MET A 1 51.17 4.25 52.66
CA MET A 1 51.95 5.51 52.64
C MET A 1 50.96 6.66 52.52
N HIS A 2 50.46 7.18 53.64
CA HIS A 2 51.00 8.31 54.42
C HIS A 2 50.82 9.67 53.73
N GLN A 3 49.82 10.39 54.26
CA GLN A 3 49.50 11.80 54.19
C GLN A 3 50.69 12.74 53.93
N LEU A 4 50.47 13.84 53.19
CA LEU A 4 50.79 15.22 53.60
C LEU A 4 50.48 16.26 52.49
N PHE A 5 49.89 17.38 52.91
CA PHE A 5 49.62 18.66 52.22
C PHE A 5 48.40 18.72 51.28
N GLY A 6 47.36 19.55 51.46
CA GLY A 6 47.12 20.66 52.41
C GLY A 6 47.21 22.05 51.77
N PHE A 7 46.04 22.63 51.46
CA PHE A 7 45.65 24.06 51.55
C PHE A 7 46.15 25.14 50.55
N LEU A 8 45.15 25.91 50.05
CA LEU A 8 45.13 27.29 49.51
C LEU A 8 45.77 27.52 48.12
N GLY A 9 45.24 28.31 47.19
CA GLY A 9 44.29 29.42 47.29
C GLY A 9 44.92 30.69 46.69
N HIS A 10 44.34 31.17 45.58
CA HIS A 10 44.43 32.51 44.96
C HIS A 10 45.66 33.01 44.15
N ASP A 11 45.28 33.52 42.97
CA ASP A 11 45.70 34.72 42.25
C ASP A 11 47.00 34.79 41.42
N HIS A 12 46.76 34.78 40.11
CA HIS A 12 47.10 35.79 39.10
C HIS A 12 48.48 36.49 39.08
N VAL A 13 48.94 36.64 37.84
CA VAL A 13 50.04 37.47 37.31
C VAL A 13 51.42 36.79 37.29
N LYS A 14 51.74 36.16 36.14
CA LYS A 14 52.98 36.44 35.38
C LYS A 14 52.92 35.86 33.97
N ASN A 15 52.11 36.53 33.15
CA ASN A 15 52.07 36.39 31.70
C ASN A 15 53.25 37.20 31.10
N ARG A 16 54.40 36.55 30.84
CA ARG A 16 55.45 37.03 29.90
C ARG A 16 56.58 36.01 29.65
N VAL A 17 56.74 35.02 30.52
CA VAL A 17 57.72 33.92 30.31
C VAL A 17 57.09 32.74 29.55
N PHE A 18 55.80 32.46 29.80
CA PHE A 18 55.08 31.32 29.20
C PHE A 18 54.90 31.44 27.67
N ARG A 19 54.79 32.67 27.15
CA ARG A 19 54.57 32.93 25.71
C ARG A 19 55.85 32.83 24.86
N ARG A 20 57.05 32.94 25.48
CA ARG A 20 58.33 32.67 24.81
C ARG A 20 58.69 31.19 24.80
N PHE A 21 58.19 30.42 25.78
CA PHE A 21 58.35 28.97 25.82
C PHE A 21 57.53 28.27 24.72
N TRP A 22 56.31 28.75 24.44
CA TRP A 22 55.46 28.17 23.40
C TRP A 22 55.89 28.48 21.96
N VAL A 23 56.49 29.65 21.70
CA VAL A 23 57.01 29.97 20.35
C VAL A 23 58.33 29.24 20.07
N ALA A 24 59.16 28.99 21.09
CA ALA A 24 60.35 28.13 20.96
C ALA A 24 59.99 26.64 20.84
N PHE A 25 58.92 26.18 21.50
CA PHE A 25 58.42 24.81 21.40
C PHE A 25 57.77 24.51 20.03
N LEU A 26 57.08 25.50 19.45
CA LEU A 26 56.50 25.38 18.09
C LEU A 26 57.55 25.51 16.97
N LEU A 27 58.67 26.20 17.18
CA LEU A 27 59.78 26.25 16.21
C LEU A 27 60.73 25.04 16.31
N LEU A 28 60.78 24.34 17.45
CA LEU A 28 61.50 23.08 17.61
C LEU A 28 60.76 21.86 17.04
N LEU A 29 59.44 21.95 16.82
CA LEU A 29 58.66 20.92 16.14
C LEU A 29 58.66 21.04 14.60
N VAL A 30 59.12 22.16 14.05
CA VAL A 30 59.19 22.39 12.59
C VAL A 30 60.61 22.16 12.01
N LEU A 31 61.63 22.00 12.87
CA LEU A 31 63.03 21.73 12.46
C LEU A 31 63.60 20.39 12.98
N ALA A 32 62.74 19.51 13.47
CA ALA A 32 63.05 18.08 13.63
C ALA A 32 62.47 17.22 12.48
N GLY A 33 62.16 17.86 11.35
CA GLY A 33 62.10 17.19 10.06
C GLY A 33 63.52 17.04 9.50
N GLY A 34 64.04 15.81 9.48
CA GLY A 34 65.25 15.45 8.75
C GLY A 34 66.21 14.55 9.54
N LEU A 35 66.44 13.35 9.01
CA LEU A 35 67.40 12.32 9.44
C LEU A 35 66.96 11.38 10.57
N ALA A 36 65.89 10.62 10.31
CA ALA A 36 65.95 9.19 10.55
C ALA A 36 65.66 8.49 9.21
N ALA A 37 66.67 7.80 8.69
CA ALA A 37 66.52 6.92 7.54
C ALA A 37 65.35 5.95 7.81
N PRO A 38 64.60 5.53 6.78
CA PRO A 38 63.61 4.50 6.97
C PRO A 38 64.36 3.26 7.44
N ILE A 39 64.18 2.87 8.69
CA ILE A 39 64.31 1.46 9.03
C ILE A 39 63.17 0.84 8.25
N GLN A 40 63.53 0.30 7.10
CA GLN A 40 62.72 -0.60 6.30
C GLN A 40 62.38 -1.76 7.23
N ALA A 41 61.27 -1.62 7.96
CA ALA A 41 60.57 -2.77 8.50
C ALA A 41 60.27 -3.60 7.26
N ALA A 42 60.95 -4.74 7.16
CA ALA A 42 60.73 -5.69 6.10
C ALA A 42 59.22 -5.83 5.88
N ASP A 43 58.77 -5.63 4.64
CA ASP A 43 57.39 -5.86 4.22
C ASP A 43 56.95 -7.21 4.78
N SER A 44 56.23 -7.16 5.90
CA SER A 44 55.50 -8.34 6.36
C SER A 44 54.44 -8.53 5.30
N PRO A 45 54.36 -9.70 4.65
CA PRO A 45 53.42 -9.91 3.55
C PRO A 45 52.03 -9.48 4.02
N ARG A 46 51.40 -8.56 3.27
CA ARG A 46 50.04 -8.11 3.54
C ARG A 46 49.11 -8.74 2.53
N LEU A 47 48.01 -9.29 3.02
CA LEU A 47 46.97 -9.91 2.21
C LEU A 47 45.81 -8.94 2.05
N SER A 48 45.49 -8.58 0.81
CA SER A 48 44.30 -7.77 0.49
C SER A 48 43.05 -8.65 0.48
N VAL A 49 42.13 -8.35 1.39
CA VAL A 49 40.90 -9.13 1.61
C VAL A 49 39.69 -8.23 1.31
N ALA A 50 39.05 -8.45 0.17
CA ALA A 50 37.83 -7.77 -0.23
C ALA A 50 36.62 -8.29 0.55
N TYR A 51 35.78 -7.41 1.07
CA TYR A 51 34.59 -7.78 1.84
C TYR A 51 33.40 -6.88 1.50
N CYS A 52 32.21 -7.48 1.56
CA CYS A 52 30.93 -6.79 1.37
C CYS A 52 30.73 -5.75 2.46
N GLN A 53 30.44 -4.51 2.11
CA GLN A 53 30.35 -3.43 3.11
C GLN A 53 29.01 -3.40 3.88
N ASP A 54 28.03 -4.19 3.49
CA ASP A 54 26.63 -4.15 3.95
C ASP A 54 26.06 -5.53 4.35
N CYS A 55 26.88 -6.58 4.36
CA CYS A 55 26.46 -7.96 4.65
C CYS A 55 26.47 -8.26 6.17
N ILE A 56 25.64 -7.54 6.94
CA ILE A 56 25.50 -7.69 8.41
C ILE A 56 24.81 -9.02 8.75
N PRO A 57 25.23 -9.78 9.77
CA PRO A 57 26.35 -9.57 10.69
C PRO A 57 27.68 -10.21 10.26
N PHE A 58 27.79 -10.69 9.02
CA PHE A 58 28.92 -11.50 8.56
C PHE A 58 30.17 -10.65 8.27
N HIS A 59 30.05 -9.62 7.43
CA HIS A 59 31.12 -8.70 7.10
C HIS A 59 30.50 -7.41 6.54
N PHE A 60 30.87 -6.27 7.11
CA PHE A 60 30.27 -4.97 6.82
C PHE A 60 31.16 -3.83 7.34
N LYS A 61 30.88 -2.58 6.93
CA LYS A 61 31.47 -1.38 7.53
C LYS A 61 30.65 -0.95 8.73
N ASP A 62 31.30 -0.79 9.88
CA ASP A 62 30.66 -0.17 11.05
C ASP A 62 30.41 1.34 10.84
N GLU A 63 29.74 1.95 11.81
CA GLU A 63 29.39 3.39 11.82
C GLU A 63 30.62 4.32 11.73
N ASN A 64 31.82 3.82 12.07
CA ASN A 64 33.08 4.53 11.98
C ASN A 64 33.84 4.23 10.68
N GLY A 65 33.23 3.50 9.74
CA GLY A 65 33.81 3.10 8.46
C GLY A 65 34.86 1.98 8.56
N LYS A 66 34.96 1.29 9.70
CA LYS A 66 35.91 0.18 9.90
C LYS A 66 35.28 -1.17 9.55
N PRO A 67 36.08 -2.16 9.10
CA PRO A 67 35.59 -3.52 8.88
C PRO A 67 35.09 -4.14 10.19
N ALA A 68 33.88 -4.69 10.18
CA ALA A 68 33.25 -5.39 11.30
C ALA A 68 32.46 -6.60 10.79
N GLY A 69 32.22 -7.57 11.66
CA GLY A 69 31.43 -8.76 11.34
C GLY A 69 32.13 -10.06 11.68
N MET A 70 31.33 -11.12 11.82
CA MET A 70 31.81 -12.45 12.22
C MET A 70 32.90 -13.00 11.28
N ILE A 71 32.76 -12.84 9.97
CA ILE A 71 33.76 -13.24 8.98
C ILE A 71 35.01 -12.34 9.05
N ILE A 72 34.85 -11.04 9.33
CA ILE A 72 35.99 -10.14 9.57
C ILE A 72 36.78 -10.60 10.81
N ASP A 73 36.11 -11.04 11.86
CA ASP A 73 36.76 -11.55 13.07
C ASP A 73 37.48 -12.88 12.83
N HIS A 74 36.99 -13.74 11.92
CA HIS A 74 37.75 -14.90 11.45
C HIS A 74 39.06 -14.48 10.78
N TRP A 75 39.04 -13.44 9.93
CA TRP A 75 40.24 -12.91 9.30
C TRP A 75 41.20 -12.25 10.28
N ARG A 76 40.70 -11.51 11.27
CA ARG A 76 41.56 -10.98 12.34
C ARG A 76 42.24 -12.09 13.11
N LYS A 77 41.50 -13.15 13.46
CA LYS A 77 42.07 -14.31 14.14
C LYS A 77 43.08 -15.05 13.27
N TRP A 78 42.80 -15.16 11.97
CA TRP A 78 43.73 -15.69 10.99
C TRP A 78 45.04 -14.88 10.93
N SER A 79 44.96 -13.54 10.96
CA SER A 79 46.13 -12.65 10.99
C SER A 79 46.95 -12.83 12.27
N GLU A 80 46.30 -12.95 13.43
CA GLU A 80 46.98 -13.27 14.70
C GLU A 80 47.73 -14.61 14.65
N LYS A 81 47.13 -15.64 14.03
CA LYS A 81 47.70 -17.00 13.97
C LYS A 81 48.85 -17.12 12.99
N THR A 82 48.79 -16.39 11.88
CA THR A 82 49.77 -16.49 10.79
C THR A 82 50.87 -15.45 10.89
N GLY A 83 50.64 -14.33 11.59
CA GLY A 83 51.51 -13.16 11.60
C GLY A 83 51.49 -12.36 10.30
N VAL A 84 50.61 -12.71 9.35
CA VAL A 84 50.44 -12.03 8.05
C VAL A 84 49.46 -10.88 8.24
N GLY A 85 49.85 -9.66 7.84
CA GLY A 85 48.97 -8.49 7.96
C GLY A 85 47.81 -8.54 6.96
N ILE A 86 46.66 -7.99 7.32
CA ILE A 86 45.49 -7.92 6.42
C ILE A 86 45.18 -6.47 6.07
N GLU A 87 44.93 -6.24 4.79
CA GLU A 87 44.33 -5.01 4.28
C GLU A 87 42.89 -5.31 3.86
N PHE A 88 41.92 -4.85 4.65
CA PHE A 88 40.51 -5.05 4.35
C PHE A 88 40.03 -4.00 3.35
N VAL A 89 39.54 -4.45 2.20
CA VAL A 89 39.03 -3.58 1.14
C VAL A 89 37.51 -3.72 1.05
N ALA A 90 36.81 -2.65 1.37
CA ALA A 90 35.36 -2.65 1.44
C ALA A 90 34.75 -2.18 0.12
N ALA A 91 33.81 -2.94 -0.43
CA ALA A 91 33.05 -2.55 -1.63
C ALA A 91 31.63 -3.17 -1.58
N SER A 92 30.78 -2.84 -2.54
CA SER A 92 29.50 -3.55 -2.71
C SER A 92 29.73 -5.02 -3.07
N TRP A 93 28.76 -5.89 -2.81
CA TRP A 93 28.87 -7.34 -3.09
C TRP A 93 29.36 -7.67 -4.51
N ASN A 94 28.84 -6.98 -5.53
CA ASN A 94 29.23 -7.26 -6.92
C ASN A 94 30.63 -6.74 -7.23
N GLU A 95 31.04 -5.62 -6.63
CA GLU A 95 32.39 -5.07 -6.79
C GLU A 95 33.44 -5.97 -6.14
N THR A 96 33.18 -6.56 -4.97
CA THR A 96 34.15 -7.44 -4.31
C THR A 96 34.47 -8.68 -5.16
N LEU A 97 33.49 -9.24 -5.86
CA LEU A 97 33.69 -10.34 -6.81
C LEU A 97 34.57 -9.91 -7.99
N GLU A 98 34.30 -8.73 -8.55
CA GLU A 98 35.07 -8.18 -9.67
C GLU A 98 36.50 -7.84 -9.26
N MET A 99 36.71 -7.35 -8.04
CA MET A 99 38.03 -7.05 -7.50
C MET A 99 38.93 -8.27 -7.42
N VAL A 100 38.39 -9.43 -7.00
CA VAL A 100 39.16 -10.68 -6.96
C VAL A 100 39.39 -11.24 -8.36
N ARG A 101 38.37 -11.17 -9.21
CA ARG A 101 38.45 -11.59 -10.62
C ARG A 101 39.53 -10.81 -11.39
N THR A 102 39.59 -9.49 -11.22
CA THR A 102 40.53 -8.59 -11.88
C THR A 102 41.86 -8.43 -11.15
N GLY A 103 41.90 -8.79 -9.85
CA GLY A 103 43.12 -8.84 -9.02
C GLY A 103 43.40 -7.55 -8.27
N ALA A 104 42.43 -6.64 -8.24
CA ALA A 104 42.45 -5.49 -7.36
C ALA A 104 42.40 -5.90 -5.87
N ALA A 105 41.94 -7.12 -5.56
CA ALA A 105 42.10 -7.78 -4.27
C ALA A 105 42.53 -9.25 -4.48
N GLN A 106 43.29 -9.80 -3.54
CA GLN A 106 43.79 -11.17 -3.62
C GLN A 106 42.75 -12.20 -3.16
N VAL A 107 41.89 -11.82 -2.21
CA VAL A 107 40.95 -12.74 -1.55
C VAL A 107 39.60 -12.09 -1.37
N HIS A 108 38.53 -12.87 -1.54
CA HIS A 108 37.20 -12.52 -1.05
C HIS A 108 37.03 -13.07 0.37
N ALA A 109 36.61 -12.22 1.31
CA ALA A 109 36.56 -12.53 2.74
C ALA A 109 35.68 -13.75 3.07
N GLY A 110 34.55 -13.88 2.39
CA GLY A 110 33.65 -15.01 2.55
C GLY A 110 32.51 -14.92 1.54
N LEU A 111 32.16 -16.03 0.90
CA LEU A 111 31.01 -16.16 0.03
C LEU A 111 30.57 -17.63 -0.05
N TYR A 112 29.36 -17.86 -0.54
CA TYR A 112 28.89 -19.22 -0.86
C TYR A 112 29.49 -19.77 -2.14
N TYR A 113 29.70 -21.09 -2.17
CA TYR A 113 30.06 -21.79 -3.38
C TYR A 113 28.97 -21.60 -4.45
N ASN A 114 29.38 -21.26 -5.66
CA ASN A 114 28.50 -21.13 -6.80
C ASN A 114 29.20 -21.71 -8.05
N ALA A 115 28.49 -22.59 -8.76
CA ALA A 115 29.04 -23.32 -9.91
C ALA A 115 29.42 -22.43 -11.10
N GLU A 116 28.81 -21.25 -11.26
CA GLU A 116 29.21 -20.30 -12.29
C GLU A 116 30.49 -19.57 -11.91
N ARG A 117 30.64 -19.25 -10.61
CA ARG A 117 31.81 -18.56 -10.05
C ARG A 117 33.05 -19.46 -9.94
N ASP A 118 32.85 -20.76 -9.79
CA ASP A 118 33.90 -21.79 -9.83
C ASP A 118 34.76 -21.75 -11.11
N ARG A 119 34.24 -21.13 -12.18
CA ARG A 119 34.97 -20.89 -13.42
C ARG A 119 36.08 -19.83 -13.31
N TYR A 120 36.08 -19.02 -12.26
CA TYR A 120 37.05 -17.93 -12.09
C TYR A 120 37.50 -17.70 -10.64
N LEU A 121 36.95 -18.44 -9.67
CA LEU A 121 37.35 -18.44 -8.26
C LEU A 121 37.68 -19.86 -7.77
N ASP A 122 38.74 -19.99 -6.98
CA ASP A 122 39.03 -21.19 -6.19
C ASP A 122 38.64 -20.93 -4.73
N TYR A 123 37.89 -21.86 -4.13
CA TYR A 123 37.33 -21.70 -2.78
C TYR A 123 38.18 -22.42 -1.72
N GLY A 124 38.35 -21.79 -0.57
CA GLY A 124 38.98 -22.39 0.60
C GLY A 124 38.03 -23.18 1.49
N SER A 125 38.53 -23.59 2.64
CA SER A 125 37.77 -24.32 3.65
C SER A 125 36.61 -23.50 4.22
N ALA A 126 35.54 -24.20 4.61
CA ALA A 126 34.36 -23.58 5.21
C ALA A 126 34.74 -22.85 6.52
N LEU A 127 34.36 -21.58 6.59
CA LEU A 127 34.46 -20.77 7.80
C LEU A 127 33.29 -21.07 8.72
N ARG A 128 32.07 -21.14 8.16
CA ARG A 128 30.83 -21.37 8.91
C ARG A 128 29.64 -21.70 8.01
N GLU A 129 28.76 -22.59 8.48
CA GLU A 129 27.43 -22.82 7.88
C GLU A 129 26.43 -21.72 8.30
N THR A 130 25.53 -21.33 7.40
CA THR A 130 24.41 -20.41 7.68
C THR A 130 23.13 -20.90 6.98
N GLU A 131 22.00 -20.57 7.59
CA GLU A 131 20.66 -20.89 7.09
C GLU A 131 20.02 -19.67 6.41
N THR A 132 19.58 -19.85 5.17
CA THR A 132 18.79 -18.86 4.42
C THR A 132 17.30 -19.16 4.56
N HIS A 133 16.46 -18.16 4.78
CA HIS A 133 15.01 -18.33 4.95
C HIS A 133 14.22 -17.39 4.03
N VAL A 134 12.94 -17.70 3.85
CA VAL A 134 11.96 -16.80 3.24
C VAL A 134 11.08 -16.21 4.33
N PHE A 135 10.95 -14.89 4.31
CA PHE A 135 10.19 -14.10 5.27
C PHE A 135 8.93 -13.57 4.60
N PHE A 136 7.80 -13.74 5.28
CA PHE A 136 6.47 -13.36 4.83
C PHE A 136 5.91 -12.30 5.76
N ASN A 137 5.34 -11.25 5.20
CA ASN A 137 4.50 -10.34 5.96
C ASN A 137 3.32 -11.13 6.57
N LYS A 138 2.93 -10.85 7.82
CA LYS A 138 1.87 -11.58 8.55
C LYS A 138 0.49 -11.49 7.88
N ASP A 139 0.27 -10.50 7.03
CA ASP A 139 -0.99 -10.31 6.30
C ASP A 139 -1.18 -11.30 5.13
N ILE A 140 -0.16 -12.11 4.82
CA ILE A 140 -0.23 -13.10 3.74
C ILE A 140 0.08 -14.52 4.25
N PRO A 141 -0.52 -15.56 3.64
CA PRO A 141 -0.30 -16.93 4.09
C PRO A 141 1.15 -17.38 3.96
N LEU A 142 1.72 -17.93 5.04
CA LEU A 142 3.03 -18.57 4.99
C LEU A 142 2.98 -19.82 4.11
N VAL A 143 3.96 -19.98 3.23
CA VAL A 143 4.15 -21.20 2.44
C VAL A 143 5.45 -21.89 2.83
N SER A 144 5.42 -23.21 2.86
CA SER A 144 6.55 -24.06 3.29
C SER A 144 7.22 -24.81 2.14
N GLU A 145 6.70 -24.70 0.91
CA GLU A 145 7.23 -25.30 -0.30
C GLU A 145 7.75 -24.22 -1.25
N VAL A 146 8.98 -24.38 -1.75
CA VAL A 146 9.66 -23.39 -2.61
C VAL A 146 8.88 -23.13 -3.91
N THR A 147 8.29 -24.17 -4.51
CA THR A 147 7.49 -24.03 -5.75
C THR A 147 6.26 -23.14 -5.59
N LYS A 148 5.69 -23.05 -4.37
CA LYS A 148 4.55 -22.17 -4.07
C LYS A 148 4.94 -20.69 -3.98
N LEU A 149 6.23 -20.38 -3.91
CA LEU A 149 6.74 -19.01 -3.96
C LEU A 149 6.47 -18.35 -5.32
N ALA A 150 6.21 -19.12 -6.39
CA ALA A 150 5.85 -18.59 -7.70
C ALA A 150 4.62 -17.68 -7.68
N ALA A 151 3.74 -17.81 -6.67
CA ALA A 151 2.56 -16.98 -6.47
C ALA A 151 2.87 -15.59 -5.87
N TYR A 152 4.11 -15.36 -5.43
CA TYR A 152 4.53 -14.13 -4.76
C TYR A 152 5.64 -13.41 -5.54
N ARG A 153 5.73 -12.09 -5.35
CA ARG A 153 6.91 -11.31 -5.72
C ARG A 153 7.91 -11.42 -4.57
N VAL A 154 8.98 -12.19 -4.77
CA VAL A 154 10.02 -12.46 -3.76
C VAL A 154 11.21 -11.53 -4.00
N GLY A 155 11.50 -10.67 -3.03
CA GLY A 155 12.66 -9.78 -3.08
C GLY A 155 13.94 -10.46 -2.61
N VAL A 156 15.04 -10.19 -3.32
CA VAL A 156 16.39 -10.67 -3.01
C VAL A 156 17.42 -9.61 -3.42
N VAL A 157 18.61 -9.61 -2.81
CA VAL A 157 19.72 -8.76 -3.30
C VAL A 157 20.29 -9.34 -4.60
N ALA A 158 20.46 -8.50 -5.61
CA ALA A 158 20.91 -8.87 -6.94
C ALA A 158 22.37 -9.31 -6.94
N GLY A 159 22.65 -10.48 -7.51
CA GLY A 159 23.96 -11.11 -7.49
C GLY A 159 24.24 -11.93 -6.22
N ASP A 160 23.32 -12.00 -5.26
CA ASP A 160 23.41 -12.95 -4.15
C ASP A 160 23.10 -14.38 -4.63
N TYR A 161 23.63 -15.40 -3.95
CA TYR A 161 23.39 -16.80 -4.25
C TYR A 161 21.90 -17.17 -4.23
N VAL A 162 21.13 -16.57 -3.30
CA VAL A 162 19.68 -16.81 -3.19
C VAL A 162 18.90 -16.43 -4.44
N GLU A 163 19.35 -15.41 -5.18
CA GLU A 163 18.72 -15.00 -6.44
C GLU A 163 18.86 -16.10 -7.51
N GLY A 164 20.08 -16.62 -7.67
CA GLY A 164 20.36 -17.71 -8.61
C GLY A 164 19.60 -18.99 -8.25
N PHE A 165 19.57 -19.32 -6.96
CA PHE A 165 18.82 -20.47 -6.43
C PHE A 165 17.32 -20.34 -6.74
N LEU A 166 16.69 -19.21 -6.39
CA LEU A 166 15.26 -19.02 -6.64
C LEU A 166 14.93 -18.97 -8.13
N LYS A 167 15.78 -18.39 -8.99
CA LYS A 167 15.56 -18.38 -10.44
C LYS A 167 15.62 -19.76 -11.09
N GLN A 168 16.22 -20.75 -10.42
CA GLN A 168 16.22 -22.16 -10.86
C GLN A 168 14.97 -22.91 -10.38
N GLU A 169 14.45 -22.55 -9.20
CA GLU A 169 13.33 -23.25 -8.55
C GLU A 169 11.94 -22.65 -8.86
N ILE A 170 11.86 -21.35 -9.18
CA ILE A 170 10.62 -20.63 -9.50
C ILE A 170 10.77 -19.74 -10.75
N PRO A 171 9.66 -19.37 -11.45
CA PRO A 171 9.71 -18.53 -12.64
C PRO A 171 10.46 -17.22 -12.40
N GLN A 172 11.34 -16.82 -13.32
CA GLN A 172 12.19 -15.63 -13.16
C GLN A 172 11.40 -14.35 -12.89
N GLY A 173 10.17 -14.22 -13.41
CA GLY A 173 9.30 -13.06 -13.16
C GLY A 173 8.77 -12.92 -11.73
N SER A 174 8.90 -13.97 -10.91
CA SER A 174 8.51 -13.96 -9.48
C SER A 174 9.63 -13.48 -8.56
N VAL A 175 10.88 -13.40 -9.04
CA VAL A 175 12.05 -12.95 -8.27
C VAL A 175 12.41 -11.52 -8.66
N THR A 176 12.44 -10.61 -7.68
CA THR A 176 12.87 -9.21 -7.87
C THR A 176 14.22 -8.99 -7.21
N GLY A 177 15.24 -8.64 -8.01
CA GLY A 177 16.57 -8.28 -7.52
C GLY A 177 16.65 -6.81 -7.12
N TYR A 178 17.25 -6.52 -5.96
CA TYR A 178 17.53 -5.18 -5.43
C TYR A 178 19.03 -4.91 -5.43
N ALA A 179 19.45 -3.65 -5.53
CA ALA A 179 20.88 -3.31 -5.56
C ALA A 179 21.59 -3.62 -4.24
N ASP A 180 20.90 -3.40 -3.11
CA ASP A 180 21.38 -3.56 -1.74
C ASP A 180 20.20 -3.83 -0.79
N TYR A 181 20.49 -4.06 0.49
CA TYR A 181 19.47 -4.25 1.53
C TYR A 181 18.69 -2.98 1.86
N GLU A 182 19.25 -1.78 1.62
CA GLU A 182 18.56 -0.51 1.88
C GLU A 182 17.36 -0.34 0.93
N ALA A 183 17.56 -0.54 -0.36
CA ALA A 183 16.51 -0.53 -1.37
C ALA A 183 15.46 -1.62 -1.14
N LEU A 184 15.88 -2.81 -0.70
CA LEU A 184 14.96 -3.91 -0.40
C LEU A 184 14.05 -3.56 0.80
N VAL A 185 14.62 -3.00 1.87
CA VAL A 185 13.89 -2.65 3.10
C VAL A 185 12.91 -1.50 2.85
N ALA A 186 13.26 -0.49 2.05
CA ALA A 186 12.35 0.60 1.69
C ALA A 186 11.05 0.10 1.02
N ASP A 187 11.14 -0.95 0.20
CA ASP A 187 9.98 -1.60 -0.41
C ASP A 187 9.18 -2.46 0.58
N LEU A 188 9.82 -2.98 1.64
CA LEU A 188 9.12 -3.62 2.77
C LEU A 188 8.34 -2.60 3.60
N GLU A 189 8.96 -1.46 3.93
CA GLU A 189 8.36 -0.36 4.72
C GLU A 189 7.16 0.27 4.03
N SER A 190 7.25 0.47 2.71
CA SER A 190 6.13 0.98 1.90
C SER A 190 5.02 -0.04 1.66
N GLY A 191 5.25 -1.32 2.02
CA GLY A 191 4.33 -2.43 1.76
C GLY A 191 4.28 -2.88 0.29
N ALA A 192 5.12 -2.33 -0.58
CA ALA A 192 5.26 -2.72 -1.98
C ALA A 192 5.84 -4.14 -2.16
N LEU A 193 6.61 -4.60 -1.16
CA LEU A 193 7.15 -5.94 -1.07
C LEU A 193 6.66 -6.63 0.21
N LYS A 194 6.13 -7.85 0.07
CA LYS A 194 5.59 -8.63 1.19
C LYS A 194 6.33 -9.94 1.47
N VAL A 195 7.20 -10.36 0.56
CA VAL A 195 7.98 -11.59 0.68
C VAL A 195 9.42 -11.31 0.25
N PHE A 196 10.38 -11.70 1.07
CA PHE A 196 11.80 -11.61 0.71
C PHE A 196 12.57 -12.82 1.23
N ALA A 197 13.72 -13.11 0.63
CA ALA A 197 14.59 -14.20 1.04
C ALA A 197 15.99 -13.68 1.35
N ALA A 198 16.53 -14.06 2.51
CA ALA A 198 17.85 -13.67 2.97
C ALA A 198 18.33 -14.62 4.08
N ASP A 199 19.62 -14.53 4.41
CA ASP A 199 20.18 -15.24 5.56
C ASP A 199 19.48 -14.83 6.85
N LYS A 200 19.12 -15.79 7.68
CA LYS A 200 18.26 -15.55 8.86
C LYS A 200 18.80 -14.44 9.78
N PRO A 201 20.11 -14.40 10.13
CA PRO A 201 20.66 -13.31 10.94
C PRO A 201 20.57 -11.94 10.26
N THR A 202 20.81 -11.88 8.95
CA THR A 202 20.76 -10.66 8.14
C THR A 202 19.33 -10.12 8.05
N ALA A 203 18.37 -10.99 7.73
CA ALA A 203 16.96 -10.64 7.67
C ALA A 203 16.43 -10.10 9.00
N ILE A 204 16.74 -10.79 10.12
CA ILE A 204 16.32 -10.35 11.46
C ILE A 204 16.90 -8.97 11.79
N TYR A 205 18.17 -8.73 11.46
CA TYR A 205 18.81 -7.44 11.70
C TYR A 205 18.11 -6.31 10.94
N HIS A 206 17.93 -6.46 9.62
CA HIS A 206 17.32 -5.42 8.80
C HIS A 206 15.86 -5.16 9.16
N LEU A 207 15.08 -6.21 9.46
CA LEU A 207 13.71 -6.06 9.95
C LEU A 207 13.64 -5.36 11.31
N ALA A 208 14.53 -5.69 12.24
CA ALA A 208 14.59 -5.02 13.54
C ALA A 208 14.96 -3.54 13.41
N ASN A 209 15.92 -3.21 12.54
CA ASN A 209 16.34 -1.84 12.32
C ASN A 209 15.26 -0.98 11.63
N ALA A 210 14.47 -1.58 10.76
CA ALA A 210 13.30 -0.96 10.12
C ALA A 210 12.05 -0.91 11.01
N GLY A 211 12.09 -1.50 12.21
CA GLY A 211 10.91 -1.62 13.08
C GLY A 211 9.83 -2.60 12.57
N LEU A 212 10.11 -3.38 11.53
CA LEU A 212 9.20 -4.34 10.88
C LEU A 212 9.32 -5.77 11.44
N ARG A 213 10.08 -5.97 12.53
CA ARG A 213 10.37 -7.31 13.06
C ARG A 213 9.14 -8.11 13.43
N ASP A 214 8.11 -7.43 13.93
CA ASP A 214 6.85 -8.04 14.31
C ASP A 214 5.89 -8.20 13.13
N ASP A 215 6.14 -7.57 11.99
CA ASP A 215 5.25 -7.64 10.83
C ASP A 215 5.58 -8.83 9.91
N PHE A 216 6.76 -9.43 10.09
CA PHE A 216 7.25 -10.53 9.27
C PHE A 216 7.46 -11.81 10.08
N ALA A 217 7.04 -12.93 9.51
CA ALA A 217 7.22 -14.27 10.03
C ALA A 217 7.99 -15.14 9.02
N HIS A 218 8.74 -16.11 9.53
CA HIS A 218 9.32 -17.18 8.73
C HIS A 218 8.94 -18.51 9.40
N PRO A 219 8.78 -19.60 8.63
CA PRO A 219 8.60 -20.92 9.24
C PRO A 219 9.82 -21.23 10.12
N ILE A 220 9.60 -21.40 11.43
CA ILE A 220 10.67 -21.47 12.44
C ILE A 220 11.62 -22.67 12.23
N ASP A 221 11.16 -23.71 11.51
CA ASP A 221 11.85 -25.00 11.41
C ASP A 221 12.29 -25.41 9.99
N ARG A 222 12.20 -24.53 8.98
CA ARG A 222 12.57 -24.89 7.59
C ARG A 222 13.35 -23.78 6.87
N PRO A 223 14.69 -23.92 6.76
CA PRO A 223 15.47 -23.06 5.87
C PRO A 223 15.16 -23.38 4.41
N LEU A 224 15.32 -22.37 3.55
CA LEU A 224 15.34 -22.52 2.10
C LEU A 224 16.50 -23.45 1.68
N TYR A 225 17.67 -23.25 2.29
CA TYR A 225 18.84 -24.14 2.24
C TYR A 225 19.84 -23.75 3.36
N ARG A 226 20.86 -24.60 3.53
CA ARG A 226 22.05 -24.33 4.34
C ARG A 226 23.26 -24.21 3.42
N ASN A 227 24.16 -23.27 3.69
CA ASN A 227 25.37 -23.10 2.89
C ASN A 227 26.57 -22.64 3.73
N ASP A 228 27.77 -22.91 3.24
CA ASP A 228 29.02 -22.61 3.91
C ASP A 228 29.65 -21.33 3.37
N TRP A 229 29.91 -20.37 4.26
CA TRP A 229 30.78 -19.23 3.97
C TRP A 229 32.21 -19.71 3.76
N LYS A 230 32.76 -19.46 2.57
CA LYS A 230 34.11 -19.84 2.17
C LYS A 230 34.91 -18.63 1.70
N PRO A 231 36.18 -18.50 2.10
CA PRO A 231 37.05 -17.53 1.44
C PRO A 231 37.27 -18.01 0.00
N ALA A 232 37.51 -17.09 -0.93
CA ALA A 232 37.90 -17.49 -2.29
C ALA A 232 38.98 -16.59 -2.85
N VAL A 233 39.81 -17.17 -3.69
CA VAL A 233 40.86 -16.48 -4.44
C VAL A 233 40.56 -16.59 -5.92
N ARG A 234 41.31 -15.90 -6.76
CA ARG A 234 41.22 -16.09 -8.22
C ARG A 234 41.59 -17.53 -8.58
N GLN A 235 40.86 -18.11 -9.52
CA GLN A 235 41.19 -19.42 -10.08
C GLN A 235 42.66 -19.49 -10.53
N GLY A 236 43.37 -20.51 -10.05
CA GLY A 236 44.78 -20.76 -10.31
C GLY A 236 45.75 -20.16 -9.28
N ASP A 237 45.28 -19.39 -8.29
CA ASP A 237 46.11 -18.84 -7.20
C ASP A 237 46.24 -19.83 -6.04
N ALA A 238 46.84 -20.99 -6.34
CA ALA A 238 47.01 -22.07 -5.37
C ALA A 238 47.92 -21.71 -4.19
N GLU A 239 48.83 -20.74 -4.37
CA GLU A 239 49.76 -20.30 -3.33
C GLU A 239 49.02 -19.49 -2.25
N THR A 240 48.21 -18.51 -2.65
CA THR A 240 47.39 -17.72 -1.71
C THR A 240 46.36 -18.61 -1.04
N LEU A 241 45.72 -19.53 -1.78
CA LEU A 241 44.75 -20.47 -1.22
C LEU A 241 45.37 -21.37 -0.14
N ALA A 242 46.54 -21.96 -0.41
CA ALA A 242 47.23 -22.82 0.56
C ALA A 242 47.64 -22.05 1.84
N LEU A 243 48.03 -20.77 1.70
CA LEU A 243 48.31 -19.89 2.84
C LEU A 243 47.05 -19.66 3.70
N ILE A 244 45.92 -19.37 3.04
CA ILE A 244 44.62 -19.19 3.72
C ILE A 244 44.25 -20.47 4.47
N GLU A 245 44.28 -21.62 3.79
CA GLU A 245 43.91 -22.91 4.39
C GLU A 245 44.77 -23.24 5.60
N LYS A 246 46.09 -23.05 5.50
CA LYS A 246 47.01 -23.28 6.61
C LYS A 246 46.70 -22.40 7.82
N GLY A 247 46.37 -21.13 7.60
CA GLY A 247 46.01 -20.22 8.69
C GLY A 247 44.63 -20.50 9.27
N MET A 248 43.64 -20.84 8.43
CA MET A 248 42.28 -21.17 8.88
C MET A 248 42.26 -22.49 9.67
N ALA A 249 43.10 -23.45 9.31
CA ALA A 249 43.28 -24.70 10.06
C ALA A 249 43.93 -24.50 11.45
N ALA A 250 44.61 -23.36 11.68
CA ALA A 250 45.21 -23.01 12.97
C ALA A 250 44.22 -22.35 13.95
N ILE A 251 43.00 -22.03 13.50
CA ILE A 251 41.91 -21.52 14.33
C ILE A 251 41.12 -22.71 14.87
N THR A 252 41.16 -22.91 16.18
CA THR A 252 40.48 -24.04 16.83
C THR A 252 38.96 -23.85 16.83
N GLU A 253 38.20 -24.95 16.96
CA GLU A 253 36.73 -24.87 17.05
C GLU A 253 36.24 -24.01 18.23
N ALA A 254 36.94 -24.05 19.38
CA ALA A 254 36.63 -23.18 20.51
C ALA A 254 36.83 -21.69 20.18
N GLU A 255 37.88 -21.36 19.42
CA GLU A 255 38.11 -19.98 18.96
C GLU A 255 37.07 -19.56 17.91
N LYS A 256 36.62 -20.47 17.05
CA LYS A 256 35.49 -20.20 16.13
C LYS A 256 34.18 -19.98 16.88
N GLU A 257 33.95 -20.72 17.97
CA GLU A 257 32.81 -20.49 18.86
C GLU A 257 32.90 -19.15 19.60
N ASP A 258 34.09 -18.75 20.05
CA ASP A 258 34.33 -17.46 20.69
C ASP A 258 34.13 -16.30 19.70
N ILE A 259 34.60 -16.44 18.46
CA ILE A 259 34.30 -15.50 17.39
C ILE A 259 32.80 -15.43 17.15
N ALA A 260 32.09 -16.56 17.16
CA ALA A 260 30.66 -16.58 16.93
C ALA A 260 29.82 -16.05 18.10
N ARG A 261 30.33 -16.08 19.34
CA ARG A 261 29.57 -15.78 20.56
C ARG A 261 29.00 -14.34 20.60
N PRO A 262 29.73 -13.27 20.25
CA PRO A 262 29.18 -11.91 20.11
C PRO A 262 28.12 -11.78 19.01
N TRP A 263 28.15 -12.69 18.04
CA TRP A 263 27.28 -12.70 16.86
C TRP A 263 26.19 -13.79 16.93
N ARG A 264 26.13 -14.57 18.02
CA ARG A 264 25.10 -15.59 18.22
C ARG A 264 23.75 -14.88 18.34
N ALA A 265 22.82 -15.27 17.49
CA ALA A 265 21.45 -14.79 17.43
C ALA A 265 20.58 -15.25 18.63
N ASP A 266 21.13 -15.22 19.85
CA ASP A 266 20.44 -15.67 21.06
C ASP A 266 20.18 -14.55 22.08
N THR A 267 20.29 -13.29 21.66
CA THR A 267 19.38 -12.25 22.20
C THR A 267 18.23 -11.96 21.24
N GLY A 268 18.29 -12.40 19.97
CA GLY A 268 17.21 -12.23 18.99
C GLY A 268 16.81 -10.79 18.65
N ILE A 269 17.41 -9.78 19.29
CA ILE A 269 16.97 -8.36 19.29
C ILE A 269 17.74 -7.45 18.33
N GLY A 270 18.74 -7.96 17.59
CA GLY A 270 19.43 -7.20 16.54
C GLY A 270 20.24 -5.98 17.01
N LEU A 271 20.98 -6.09 18.13
CA LEU A 271 21.86 -5.00 18.59
C LEU A 271 23.00 -4.72 17.59
N THR A 272 23.38 -3.46 17.41
CA THR A 272 24.56 -3.06 16.62
C THR A 272 25.84 -3.34 17.40
N PRO A 273 27.02 -3.38 16.75
CA PRO A 273 28.30 -3.49 17.46
C PRO A 273 28.51 -2.34 18.45
N SER A 274 28.16 -1.11 18.09
CA SER A 274 28.27 0.07 18.96
C SER A 274 27.37 -0.04 20.19
N GLU A 275 26.14 -0.52 20.03
CA GLU A 275 25.22 -0.80 21.14
C GLU A 275 25.73 -1.90 22.08
N ARG A 276 26.35 -2.96 21.52
CA ARG A 276 26.96 -4.03 22.33
C ARG A 276 28.18 -3.53 23.11
N GLU A 277 29.06 -2.76 22.47
CA GLU A 277 30.19 -2.12 23.15
C GLU A 277 29.72 -1.16 24.23
N TRP A 278 28.64 -0.42 23.96
CA TRP A 278 28.01 0.47 24.92
C TRP A 278 27.50 -0.29 26.15
N LEU A 279 26.77 -1.40 25.97
CA LEU A 279 26.33 -2.25 27.10
C LEU A 279 27.51 -2.86 27.87
N ALA A 280 28.56 -3.27 27.17
CA ALA A 280 29.77 -3.79 27.81
C ALA A 280 30.49 -2.71 28.64
N ALA A 281 30.45 -1.45 28.20
CA ALA A 281 30.99 -0.30 28.93
C ALA A 281 30.10 0.14 30.10
N HIS A 282 28.79 -0.16 30.05
CA HIS A 282 27.79 0.20 31.06
C HIS A 282 27.10 -1.06 31.63
N PRO A 283 27.84 -1.93 32.34
CA PRO A 283 27.30 -3.20 32.84
C PRO A 283 26.26 -3.03 33.95
N VAL A 284 26.13 -1.83 34.51
CA VAL A 284 25.16 -1.49 35.57
C VAL A 284 24.40 -0.24 35.14
N ILE A 285 23.07 -0.34 35.05
CA ILE A 285 22.17 0.78 34.76
C ILE A 285 21.38 1.09 36.02
N GLN A 286 21.49 2.32 36.52
CA GLN A 286 20.80 2.74 37.75
C GLN A 286 19.33 3.07 37.46
N LEU A 287 18.42 2.28 38.03
CA LEU A 287 16.99 2.51 37.92
C LEU A 287 16.50 3.55 38.94
N GLY A 288 15.48 4.30 38.56
CA GLY A 288 14.61 5.07 39.46
C GLY A 288 13.17 4.63 39.31
N SER A 289 12.48 4.40 40.44
CA SER A 289 11.11 3.89 40.48
C SER A 289 10.24 4.68 41.44
N ASP A 290 8.93 4.63 41.23
CA ASP A 290 8.00 4.98 42.30
C ASP A 290 8.05 3.93 43.43
N ARG A 291 7.82 4.38 44.65
CA ARG A 291 7.73 3.54 45.85
C ARG A 291 6.29 3.21 46.23
N ALA A 292 5.30 3.97 45.74
CA ALA A 292 3.92 3.96 46.22
C ALA A 292 2.88 4.03 45.09
N TRP A 293 3.11 3.30 43.99
CA TRP A 293 2.18 3.24 42.85
C TRP A 293 1.73 1.81 42.47
N PRO A 294 1.23 1.00 43.45
CA PRO A 294 0.66 -0.31 43.15
C PRO A 294 -0.60 -0.18 42.27
N PRO A 295 -0.89 -1.16 41.40
CA PRO A 295 -0.10 -2.37 41.13
C PRO A 295 1.00 -2.20 40.07
N PHE A 296 1.25 -0.98 39.57
CA PHE A 296 2.17 -0.73 38.46
C PHE A 296 3.62 -0.78 38.91
N GLU A 297 3.94 -0.08 40.00
CA GLU A 297 5.30 0.04 40.51
C GLU A 297 5.30 0.46 41.99
N TYR A 298 5.93 -0.34 42.85
CA TYR A 298 6.03 -0.03 44.27
C TYR A 298 7.20 -0.78 44.93
N LEU A 299 7.57 -0.36 46.13
CA LEU A 299 8.48 -1.11 46.99
C LEU A 299 7.65 -1.90 48.01
N ASP A 300 7.94 -3.19 48.18
CA ASP A 300 7.34 -3.97 49.26
C ASP A 300 7.97 -3.65 50.63
N ASP A 301 7.43 -4.23 51.71
CA ASP A 301 7.90 -4.00 53.09
C ASP A 301 9.39 -4.38 53.32
N GLN A 302 10.02 -5.03 52.34
CA GLN A 302 11.45 -5.40 52.35
C GLN A 302 12.28 -4.51 51.42
N ASP A 303 11.76 -3.34 51.00
CA ASP A 303 12.36 -2.41 50.04
C ASP A 303 12.69 -3.07 48.67
N ARG A 304 11.95 -4.12 48.28
CA ARG A 304 12.15 -4.77 46.97
C ARG A 304 11.22 -4.16 45.94
N HIS A 305 11.75 -3.93 44.74
CA HIS A 305 10.99 -3.46 43.59
C HIS A 305 9.97 -4.50 43.12
N ARG A 306 8.69 -4.13 43.17
CA ARG A 306 7.53 -4.94 42.83
C ARG A 306 6.60 -4.18 41.88
N GLY A 307 5.64 -4.90 41.32
CA GLY A 307 4.71 -4.38 40.33
C GLY A 307 5.10 -4.74 38.90
N LEU A 308 4.27 -4.32 37.96
CA LEU A 308 4.37 -4.68 36.54
C LEU A 308 5.69 -4.19 35.94
N SER A 309 6.11 -2.98 36.28
CA SER A 309 7.34 -2.39 35.76
C SER A 309 8.60 -3.09 36.29
N ALA A 310 8.54 -3.66 37.50
CA ALA A 310 9.60 -4.53 38.03
C ALA A 310 9.71 -5.84 37.24
N ALA A 311 8.59 -6.43 36.81
CA ALA A 311 8.58 -7.63 35.97
C ALA A 311 9.19 -7.37 34.59
N TYR A 312 8.87 -6.23 33.97
CA TYR A 312 9.52 -5.79 32.73
C TYR A 312 11.02 -5.56 32.92
N ALA A 313 11.43 -4.85 33.97
CA ALA A 313 12.86 -4.65 34.26
C ALA A 313 13.61 -5.98 34.41
N GLN A 314 13.08 -6.95 35.18
CA GLN A 314 13.70 -8.27 35.34
C GLN A 314 13.80 -9.06 34.02
N ARG A 315 12.81 -8.92 33.12
CA ARG A 315 12.87 -9.57 31.80
C ARG A 315 13.93 -8.91 30.92
N LEU A 316 14.01 -7.58 30.93
CA LEU A 316 14.97 -6.80 30.15
C LEU A 316 16.40 -7.05 30.62
N GLU A 317 16.62 -7.16 31.93
CA GLU A 317 17.90 -7.56 32.53
C GLU A 317 18.40 -8.88 31.94
N LYS A 318 17.51 -9.89 31.83
CA LYS A 318 17.83 -11.19 31.23
C LYS A 318 18.09 -11.12 29.72
N ILE A 319 17.38 -10.25 29.00
CA ILE A 319 17.54 -10.08 27.53
C ILE A 319 18.87 -9.38 27.22
N LEU A 320 19.21 -8.36 28.00
CA LEU A 320 20.36 -7.49 27.73
C LEU A 320 21.66 -7.99 28.34
N GLY A 321 21.60 -8.84 29.37
CA GLY A 321 22.78 -9.36 30.05
C GLY A 321 23.56 -8.30 30.84
N VAL A 322 22.92 -7.17 31.18
CA VAL A 322 23.42 -6.13 32.09
C VAL A 322 22.73 -6.25 33.44
N THR A 323 23.25 -5.60 34.47
CA THR A 323 22.56 -5.47 35.76
C THR A 323 21.70 -4.21 35.78
N LEU A 324 20.39 -4.38 35.90
CA LEU A 324 19.48 -3.27 36.14
C LEU A 324 19.37 -3.07 37.65
N SER A 325 20.14 -2.11 38.17
CA SER A 325 20.29 -1.94 39.61
C SER A 325 18.96 -1.46 40.21
N PRO A 326 18.44 -2.12 41.25
CA PRO A 326 17.17 -1.76 41.84
C PRO A 326 17.10 -0.28 42.23
N PRO A 327 15.91 0.31 42.14
CA PRO A 327 15.70 1.70 42.51
C PRO A 327 16.06 1.94 43.99
N ALA A 328 16.72 3.08 44.25
CA ALA A 328 16.90 3.55 45.61
C ALA A 328 15.54 3.95 46.20
N SER A 329 15.36 3.81 47.53
CA SER A 329 14.15 4.27 48.21
C SER A 329 14.09 5.81 48.21
N LEU A 330 13.70 6.38 47.07
CA LEU A 330 13.55 7.81 46.76
C LEU A 330 12.08 8.12 46.46
N THR A 331 11.65 9.34 46.77
CA THR A 331 10.31 9.81 46.39
C THR A 331 10.27 10.03 44.89
N TRP A 332 9.09 10.02 44.29
CA TRP A 332 8.96 10.24 42.85
C TRP A 332 9.60 11.56 42.40
N THR A 333 9.38 12.66 43.14
CA THR A 333 10.00 13.96 42.87
C THR A 333 11.54 13.93 42.94
N GLU A 334 12.11 13.18 43.90
CA GLU A 334 13.56 12.99 44.00
C GLU A 334 14.11 12.19 42.83
N ASN A 335 13.39 11.15 42.37
CA ASN A 335 13.76 10.39 41.19
C ASN A 335 13.80 11.28 39.93
N ILE A 336 12.76 12.09 39.71
CA ILE A 336 12.72 13.05 38.60
C ILE A 336 13.88 14.04 38.67
N THR A 337 14.17 14.60 39.85
CA THR A 337 15.28 15.54 40.04
C THR A 337 16.62 14.89 39.74
N ARG A 338 16.84 13.66 40.21
CA ARG A 338 18.09 12.92 39.96
C ARG A 338 18.22 12.43 38.52
N ALA A 339 17.12 12.13 37.84
CA ALA A 339 17.13 11.82 36.41
C ALA A 339 17.54 13.05 35.60
N LYS A 340 17.01 14.23 35.92
CA LYS A 340 17.41 15.52 35.30
C LYS A 340 18.89 15.85 35.51
N ASP A 341 19.44 15.49 36.67
CA ASP A 341 20.86 15.66 37.00
C ASP A 341 21.76 14.53 36.44
N GLY A 342 21.21 13.53 35.73
CA GLY A 342 21.96 12.39 35.19
C GLY A 342 22.52 11.44 36.26
N ARG A 343 21.94 11.40 37.46
CA ARG A 343 22.30 10.46 38.53
C ARG A 343 21.42 9.20 38.57
N ILE A 344 20.33 9.21 37.81
CA ILE A 344 19.50 8.05 37.49
C ILE A 344 19.58 7.87 35.98
N ASP A 345 19.92 6.66 35.55
CA ASP A 345 20.13 6.38 34.14
C ASP A 345 18.81 6.11 33.41
N MET A 346 17.86 5.47 34.12
CA MET A 346 16.56 5.12 33.57
C MET A 346 15.45 5.11 34.63
N LEU A 347 14.33 5.77 34.33
CA LEU A 347 13.08 5.65 35.07
C LEU A 347 12.26 4.49 34.52
N THR A 348 11.69 3.68 35.41
CA THR A 348 11.03 2.41 35.06
C THR A 348 9.56 2.57 34.68
N SER A 349 8.82 3.44 35.35
CA SER A 349 7.39 3.70 35.10
C SER A 349 7.12 5.18 34.91
N VAL A 350 7.35 5.70 33.71
CA VAL A 350 7.20 7.12 33.44
C VAL A 350 6.38 7.35 32.17
N ALA A 351 5.52 8.35 32.22
CA ALA A 351 4.75 8.81 31.06
C ALA A 351 5.41 10.04 30.43
N PRO A 352 5.41 10.14 29.08
CA PRO A 352 5.95 11.28 28.38
C PRO A 352 5.15 12.55 28.68
N THR A 353 5.86 13.64 28.94
CA THR A 353 5.30 14.98 29.03
C THR A 353 6.28 15.97 28.41
N PRO A 354 5.82 17.12 27.87
CA PRO A 354 6.71 18.11 27.29
C PRO A 354 7.86 18.54 28.20
N GLU A 355 7.62 18.70 29.51
CA GLU A 355 8.70 19.04 30.45
C GLU A 355 9.76 17.93 30.55
N ARG A 356 9.32 16.66 30.53
CA ARG A 356 10.22 15.51 30.69
C ARG A 356 10.99 15.18 29.42
N GLU A 357 10.42 15.44 28.25
CA GLU A 357 11.08 15.28 26.95
C GLU A 357 12.33 16.17 26.80
N GLU A 358 12.45 17.23 27.60
CA GLU A 358 13.66 18.07 27.63
C GLU A 358 14.90 17.33 28.17
N PHE A 359 14.72 16.30 29.02
CA PHE A 359 15.83 15.60 29.69
C PHE A 359 15.74 14.07 29.67
N LEU A 360 14.65 13.50 29.13
CA LEU A 360 14.47 12.07 28.93
C LEU A 360 14.13 11.73 27.47
N ILE A 361 14.63 10.59 27.01
CA ILE A 361 14.17 9.87 25.83
C ILE A 361 13.28 8.73 26.32
N PHE A 362 12.05 8.69 25.82
CA PHE A 362 11.08 7.66 26.18
C PHE A 362 11.17 6.47 25.24
N THR A 363 11.07 5.27 25.80
CA THR A 363 10.84 4.05 25.00
C THR A 363 9.40 4.02 24.49
N LYS A 364 9.12 3.10 23.57
CA LYS A 364 7.75 2.70 23.28
C LYS A 364 7.03 2.30 24.57
N PRO A 365 5.75 2.69 24.77
CA PRO A 365 5.01 2.34 25.97
C PRO A 365 4.79 0.82 26.00
N TYR A 366 5.01 0.23 27.17
CA TYR A 366 4.78 -1.20 27.39
C TYR A 366 3.46 -1.48 28.12
N MET A 367 2.79 -0.44 28.61
CA MET A 367 1.40 -0.49 29.08
C MET A 367 0.71 0.88 28.88
N THR A 368 -0.62 0.86 28.84
CA THR A 368 -1.45 2.08 28.78
C THR A 368 -2.58 1.96 29.80
N TRP A 369 -2.88 3.02 30.56
CA TRP A 369 -3.98 3.02 31.52
C TRP A 369 -4.77 4.32 31.63
N PRO A 370 -6.11 4.23 31.78
CA PRO A 370 -6.96 5.40 31.92
C PRO A 370 -6.85 6.01 33.32
N ASN A 371 -6.82 7.34 33.38
CA ASN A 371 -7.12 8.07 34.60
C ASN A 371 -8.64 8.20 34.79
N VAL A 372 -9.05 8.23 36.05
CA VAL A 372 -10.42 8.42 36.49
C VAL A 372 -10.52 9.57 37.49
N ILE A 373 -11.74 10.03 37.70
CA ILE A 373 -12.11 11.01 38.69
C ILE A 373 -12.73 10.25 39.87
N ALA A 374 -12.14 10.41 41.05
CA ALA A 374 -12.70 9.97 42.31
C ALA A 374 -13.21 11.16 43.12
N THR A 375 -14.35 11.00 43.76
CA THR A 375 -14.97 11.99 44.64
C THR A 375 -15.34 11.34 45.97
N ARG A 376 -15.80 12.13 46.92
CA ARG A 376 -16.55 11.56 48.04
C ARG A 376 -17.94 11.13 47.58
N SER A 377 -18.48 10.08 48.20
CA SER A 377 -19.78 9.51 47.84
C SER A 377 -20.97 10.48 48.00
N ASP A 378 -20.80 11.59 48.75
CA ASP A 378 -21.79 12.65 48.92
C ASP A 378 -21.83 13.66 47.74
N ILE A 379 -20.88 13.60 46.80
CA ILE A 379 -20.79 14.49 45.64
C ILE A 379 -21.35 13.77 44.41
N GLN A 380 -22.56 14.15 43.96
CA GLN A 380 -23.33 13.41 42.95
C GLN A 380 -23.38 14.04 41.53
N ASP A 381 -22.55 15.06 41.24
CA ASP A 381 -22.66 15.85 40.00
C ASP A 381 -21.36 16.00 39.19
N ILE A 382 -20.46 15.02 39.24
CA ILE A 382 -19.19 15.03 38.47
C ILE A 382 -19.18 13.85 37.49
N GLY A 383 -19.37 14.13 36.20
CA GLY A 383 -19.44 13.13 35.14
C GLY A 383 -18.32 13.23 34.10
N SER A 384 -17.60 14.35 34.05
CA SER A 384 -16.43 14.53 33.18
C SER A 384 -15.38 15.48 33.78
N VAL A 385 -14.26 15.68 33.09
CA VAL A 385 -13.18 16.57 33.55
C VAL A 385 -13.62 18.04 33.52
N GLU A 386 -14.52 18.41 32.60
CA GLU A 386 -15.06 19.76 32.49
C GLU A 386 -15.89 20.17 33.74
N ASP A 387 -16.50 19.20 34.42
CA ASP A 387 -17.26 19.44 35.66
C ASP A 387 -16.33 19.78 36.86
N LEU A 388 -15.01 19.65 36.70
CA LEU A 388 -14.03 19.97 37.73
C LEU A 388 -13.66 21.46 37.79
N ASP A 389 -14.19 22.27 36.86
CA ASP A 389 -13.90 23.70 36.80
C ASP A 389 -14.22 24.42 38.12
N GLY A 390 -13.20 25.08 38.69
CA GLY A 390 -13.32 25.77 39.97
C GLY A 390 -13.31 24.89 41.22
N LEU A 391 -13.26 23.57 41.08
CA LEU A 391 -13.13 22.63 42.20
C LEU A 391 -11.67 22.39 42.59
N ARG A 392 -11.44 22.03 43.86
CA ARG A 392 -10.12 21.62 44.35
C ARG A 392 -9.88 20.17 43.97
N VAL A 393 -9.04 19.96 42.97
CA VAL A 393 -8.73 18.62 42.46
C VAL A 393 -7.37 18.18 42.98
N GLY A 394 -7.38 17.12 43.79
CA GLY A 394 -6.18 16.47 44.27
C GLY A 394 -5.49 15.69 43.15
N VAL A 395 -4.17 15.84 43.06
CA VAL A 395 -3.29 15.03 42.20
C VAL A 395 -2.01 14.70 42.98
N VAL A 396 -1.30 13.65 42.59
CA VAL A 396 0.02 13.36 43.17
C VAL A 396 1.08 14.27 42.53
N ALA A 397 1.90 14.90 43.36
CA ALA A 397 2.92 15.85 42.95
C ALA A 397 4.00 15.17 42.07
N GLY A 398 4.29 15.79 40.93
CA GLY A 398 5.25 15.31 39.95
C GLY A 398 4.73 14.19 39.06
N TYR A 399 3.49 13.73 39.19
CA TYR A 399 2.88 12.78 38.24
C TYR A 399 2.49 13.47 36.94
N ALA A 400 2.42 12.71 35.84
CA ALA A 400 2.11 13.29 34.53
C ALA A 400 0.73 13.97 34.51
N ILE A 401 -0.22 13.43 35.27
CA ILE A 401 -1.57 13.98 35.36
C ILE A 401 -1.60 15.39 35.97
N GLU A 402 -0.65 15.75 36.84
CA GLU A 402 -0.54 17.11 37.37
C GLU A 402 -0.21 18.11 36.25
N GLU A 403 0.76 17.77 35.39
CA GLU A 403 1.15 18.62 34.24
C GLU A 403 0.02 18.72 33.22
N ILE A 404 -0.61 17.58 32.88
CA ILE A 404 -1.74 17.52 31.93
C ILE A 404 -2.90 18.38 32.44
N MET A 405 -3.30 18.24 33.70
CA MET A 405 -4.39 19.02 34.28
C MET A 405 -4.03 20.52 34.33
N LYS A 406 -2.79 20.90 34.68
CA LYS A 406 -2.37 22.32 34.69
C LYS A 406 -2.41 22.94 33.30
N ARG A 407 -2.03 22.18 32.27
CA ARG A 407 -1.94 22.65 30.89
C ARG A 407 -3.30 22.74 30.21
N GLU A 408 -4.10 21.68 30.34
CA GLU A 408 -5.33 21.51 29.56
C GLU A 408 -6.58 22.00 30.29
N HIS A 409 -6.54 22.00 31.63
CA HIS A 409 -7.68 22.37 32.48
C HIS A 409 -7.31 23.51 33.46
N PRO A 410 -6.90 24.69 32.96
CA PRO A 410 -6.34 25.77 33.79
C PRO A 410 -7.33 26.41 34.77
N ARG A 411 -8.63 26.12 34.63
CA ARG A 411 -9.69 26.59 35.54
C ARG A 411 -9.89 25.67 36.74
N VAL A 412 -9.29 24.49 36.74
CA VAL A 412 -9.31 23.55 37.86
C VAL A 412 -8.30 24.01 38.92
N ILE A 413 -8.71 23.99 40.19
CA ILE A 413 -7.82 24.35 41.30
C ILE A 413 -7.03 23.11 41.72
N ILE A 414 -5.83 22.95 41.18
CA ILE A 414 -5.02 21.76 41.43
C ILE A 414 -4.36 21.82 42.80
N VAL A 415 -4.53 20.76 43.59
CA VAL A 415 -3.92 20.58 44.91
C VAL A 415 -2.98 19.38 44.84
N SER A 416 -1.68 19.63 44.87
CA SER A 416 -0.67 18.58 44.75
C SER A 416 -0.39 17.94 46.12
N HIS A 417 -0.42 16.61 46.18
CA HIS A 417 -0.15 15.79 47.37
C HIS A 417 1.14 14.99 47.22
N LYS A 418 1.79 14.63 48.32
CA LYS A 418 3.10 13.94 48.28
C LYS A 418 3.00 12.52 47.71
N ASP A 419 1.88 11.84 47.96
CA ASP A 419 1.61 10.45 47.61
C ASP A 419 0.09 10.21 47.55
N MET A 420 -0.30 9.05 47.00
CA MET A 420 -1.70 8.66 46.86
C MET A 420 -2.44 8.57 48.21
N PRO A 421 -1.89 7.94 49.27
CA PRO A 421 -2.56 7.89 50.58
C PRO A 421 -2.90 9.28 51.15
N GLU A 422 -1.99 10.25 51.09
CA GLU A 422 -2.28 11.62 51.52
C GLU A 422 -3.39 12.25 50.69
N GLY A 423 -3.36 12.06 49.38
CA GLY A 423 -4.36 12.55 48.44
C GLY A 423 -5.76 12.01 48.68
N LEU A 424 -5.89 10.68 48.85
CA LEU A 424 -7.17 10.04 49.13
C LEU A 424 -7.70 10.40 50.53
N LEU A 425 -6.82 10.56 51.52
CA LEU A 425 -7.24 11.04 52.84
C LEU A 425 -7.72 12.50 52.78
N ALA A 426 -7.06 13.35 51.98
CA ALA A 426 -7.50 14.72 51.75
C ALA A 426 -8.87 14.76 51.06
N LEU A 427 -9.13 13.86 50.10
CA LEU A 427 -10.43 13.72 49.45
C LEU A 427 -11.50 13.27 50.47
N SER A 428 -11.25 12.17 51.18
CA SER A 428 -12.16 11.60 52.18
C SER A 428 -12.54 12.60 53.28
N THR A 429 -11.60 13.46 53.69
CA THR A 429 -11.81 14.50 54.73
C THR A 429 -12.30 15.84 54.18
N GLY A 430 -12.51 15.95 52.86
CA GLY A 430 -12.99 17.15 52.18
C GLY A 430 -12.05 18.34 52.10
N LYS A 431 -10.74 18.08 52.21
CA LYS A 431 -9.69 19.05 51.86
C LYS A 431 -9.53 19.21 50.34
N THR A 432 -9.95 18.22 49.57
CA THR A 432 -10.14 18.28 48.12
C THR A 432 -11.55 17.80 47.77
N ASP A 433 -12.05 18.25 46.62
CA ASP A 433 -13.41 17.99 46.16
C ASP A 433 -13.45 16.80 45.18
N ALA A 434 -12.38 16.61 44.40
CA ALA A 434 -12.15 15.43 43.58
C ALA A 434 -10.66 15.04 43.61
N PHE A 435 -10.34 13.85 43.14
CA PHE A 435 -8.98 13.33 42.98
C PHE A 435 -8.86 12.64 41.62
N VAL A 436 -7.80 12.92 40.86
CA VAL A 436 -7.62 12.37 39.50
C VAL A 436 -6.34 11.56 39.43
N ASP A 437 -6.48 10.25 39.19
CA ASP A 437 -5.37 9.31 38.97
C ASP A 437 -5.92 8.01 38.36
N SER A 438 -5.06 7.01 38.20
CA SER A 438 -5.37 5.68 37.72
C SER A 438 -6.38 4.93 38.61
N PHE A 439 -7.36 4.28 37.97
CA PHE A 439 -8.40 3.49 38.64
C PHE A 439 -7.83 2.41 39.55
N GLY A 440 -6.81 1.69 39.08
CA GLY A 440 -6.18 0.59 39.81
C GLY A 440 -5.57 1.03 41.14
N THR A 441 -4.87 2.16 41.15
CA THR A 441 -4.20 2.67 42.35
C THR A 441 -5.17 3.32 43.32
N ILE A 442 -6.16 4.08 42.84
CA ILE A 442 -7.22 4.65 43.68
C ILE A 442 -7.96 3.52 44.41
N ASN A 443 -8.40 2.49 43.70
CA ASN A 443 -9.14 1.37 44.29
C ASN A 443 -8.27 0.55 45.27
N HIS A 444 -6.99 0.34 44.94
CA HIS A 444 -6.06 -0.34 45.84
C HIS A 444 -5.95 0.37 47.19
N TYR A 445 -5.62 1.66 47.19
CA TYR A 445 -5.42 2.41 48.43
C TYR A 445 -6.72 2.74 49.16
N ALA A 446 -7.81 3.03 48.45
CA ALA A 446 -9.11 3.24 49.09
C ALA A 446 -9.54 2.00 49.90
N ARG A 447 -9.31 0.79 49.37
CA ARG A 447 -9.55 -0.47 50.10
C ARG A 447 -8.56 -0.69 51.23
N GLN A 448 -7.26 -0.52 50.97
CA GLN A 448 -6.22 -0.72 51.98
C GLN A 448 -6.41 0.20 53.19
N MET A 449 -6.81 1.45 52.95
CA MET A 449 -7.06 2.46 53.98
C MET A 449 -8.49 2.47 54.52
N GLN A 450 -9.35 1.56 54.03
CA GLN A 450 -10.76 1.42 54.45
C GLN A 450 -11.58 2.72 54.28
N LEU A 451 -11.31 3.47 53.21
CA LEU A 451 -12.00 4.72 52.90
C LEU A 451 -13.32 4.43 52.18
N GLY A 452 -14.35 4.03 52.95
CA GLY A 452 -15.67 3.65 52.42
C GLY A 452 -16.49 4.80 51.82
N ASN A 453 -16.05 6.05 52.02
CA ASN A 453 -16.72 7.25 51.52
C ASN A 453 -16.12 7.82 50.22
N ILE A 454 -15.24 7.07 49.53
CA ILE A 454 -14.68 7.46 48.24
C ILE A 454 -15.31 6.61 47.13
N ALA A 455 -15.77 7.29 46.08
CA ALA A 455 -16.32 6.66 44.89
C ALA A 455 -15.56 7.13 43.63
N VAL A 456 -15.33 6.21 42.69
CA VAL A 456 -14.89 6.58 41.34
C VAL A 456 -16.13 6.89 40.52
N VAL A 457 -16.26 8.12 40.03
CA VAL A 457 -17.51 8.64 39.45
C VAL A 457 -17.46 8.82 37.93
N ALA A 458 -16.26 9.01 37.36
CA ALA A 458 -16.13 9.25 35.92
C ALA A 458 -14.74 8.88 35.38
N PRO A 459 -14.62 8.44 34.11
CA PRO A 459 -13.34 8.37 33.41
C PRO A 459 -12.88 9.75 32.96
N THR A 460 -11.58 9.90 32.71
CA THR A 460 -11.01 11.07 32.00
C THR A 460 -10.68 10.70 30.56
N PRO A 461 -10.59 11.67 29.63
CA PRO A 461 -10.04 11.41 28.29
C PRO A 461 -8.52 11.13 28.31
N HIS A 462 -7.87 11.27 29.47
CA HIS A 462 -6.42 11.18 29.63
C HIS A 462 -5.99 9.75 29.91
N ILE A 463 -5.53 9.06 28.86
CA ILE A 463 -4.89 7.75 28.97
C ILE A 463 -3.40 7.97 29.22
N ILE A 464 -2.87 7.42 30.31
CA ILE A 464 -1.44 7.40 30.61
C ILE A 464 -0.78 6.29 29.81
N GLU A 465 0.20 6.64 29.00
CA GLU A 465 1.10 5.70 28.36
C GLU A 465 2.36 5.55 29.22
N ILE A 466 2.65 4.34 29.69
CA ILE A 466 3.75 4.09 30.62
C ILE A 466 4.86 3.37 29.86
N GLY A 467 6.04 3.98 29.86
CA GLY A 467 7.27 3.48 29.27
C GLY A 467 8.46 3.64 30.21
N PHE A 468 9.65 3.31 29.71
CA PHE A 468 10.90 3.65 30.37
C PHE A 468 11.35 5.05 29.91
N GLY A 469 11.90 5.84 30.81
CA GLY A 469 12.49 7.14 30.50
C GLY A 469 13.99 7.09 30.71
N VAL A 470 14.75 7.11 29.63
CA VAL A 470 16.20 7.09 29.64
C VAL A 470 16.72 8.52 29.62
N ARG A 471 17.79 8.83 30.34
CA ARG A 471 18.44 10.15 30.26
C ARG A 471 18.77 10.55 28.81
N ALA A 472 18.48 11.80 28.45
CA ALA A 472 18.53 12.24 27.05
C ALA A 472 19.92 12.22 26.40
N ASP A 473 20.99 12.22 27.20
CA ASP A 473 22.37 12.10 26.71
C ASP A 473 22.81 10.65 26.46
N TRP A 474 21.96 9.64 26.73
CA TRP A 474 22.20 8.21 26.43
C TRP A 474 21.19 7.66 25.40
N PRO A 475 21.17 8.17 24.15
CA PRO A 475 20.26 7.69 23.10
C PRO A 475 20.51 6.23 22.70
N GLU A 476 21.72 5.70 22.90
CA GLU A 476 22.04 4.28 22.68
C GLU A 476 21.21 3.39 23.60
N LEU A 477 21.12 3.72 24.90
CA LEU A 477 20.35 2.94 25.85
C LEU A 477 18.87 2.95 25.49
N ALA A 478 18.29 4.10 25.11
CA ALA A 478 16.89 4.15 24.67
C ALA A 478 16.61 3.22 23.47
N ARG A 479 17.45 3.23 22.44
CA ARG A 479 17.33 2.32 21.28
C ARG A 479 17.47 0.86 21.66
N ILE A 480 18.43 0.54 22.54
CA ILE A 480 18.63 -0.82 23.06
C ILE A 480 17.37 -1.30 23.81
N MET A 481 16.80 -0.44 24.67
CA MET A 481 15.60 -0.74 25.44
C MET A 481 14.40 -0.99 24.53
N ASP A 482 14.21 -0.19 23.47
CA ASP A 482 13.14 -0.42 22.49
C ASP A 482 13.29 -1.76 21.74
N LYS A 483 14.51 -2.10 21.33
CA LYS A 483 14.80 -3.41 20.72
C LYS A 483 14.52 -4.56 21.69
N ALA A 484 14.88 -4.40 22.96
CA ALA A 484 14.65 -5.39 23.99
C ALA A 484 13.16 -5.55 24.35
N LEU A 485 12.40 -4.45 24.43
CA LEU A 485 10.95 -4.44 24.66
C LEU A 485 10.19 -5.12 23.51
N SER A 486 10.63 -4.90 22.28
CA SER A 486 10.04 -5.52 21.08
C SER A 486 10.22 -7.05 21.07
N ALA A 487 11.20 -7.57 21.79
CA ALA A 487 11.42 -9.02 21.89
C ALA A 487 10.57 -9.71 22.96
N ILE A 488 9.87 -8.97 23.82
CA ILE A 488 8.95 -9.53 24.81
C ILE A 488 7.62 -9.86 24.12
N THR A 489 7.27 -11.15 24.05
CA THR A 489 6.09 -11.62 23.29
C THR A 489 4.77 -11.28 23.98
N PRO A 490 3.63 -11.22 23.25
CA PRO A 490 2.32 -11.00 23.85
C PRO A 490 1.96 -12.02 24.96
N GLU A 491 2.38 -13.28 24.81
CA GLU A 491 2.18 -14.32 25.82
C GLU A 491 2.97 -14.03 27.10
N GLU A 492 4.23 -13.60 26.97
CA GLU A 492 5.06 -13.19 28.12
C GLU A 492 4.44 -11.98 28.82
N ARG A 493 3.93 -11.00 28.06
CA ARG A 493 3.21 -9.84 28.62
C ARG A 493 1.95 -10.27 29.38
N GLY A 494 1.19 -11.22 28.82
CA GLY A 494 0.01 -11.80 29.47
C GLY A 494 0.35 -12.49 30.79
N GLN A 495 1.44 -13.27 30.83
CA GLN A 495 1.91 -13.93 32.05
C GLN A 495 2.36 -12.93 33.12
N MET A 496 3.03 -11.84 32.74
CA MET A 496 3.42 -10.78 33.67
C MET A 496 2.21 -10.07 34.29
N LEU A 497 1.16 -9.82 33.50
CA LEU A 497 -0.10 -9.23 33.98
C LEU A 497 -0.83 -10.17 34.96
N GLU A 498 -0.94 -11.44 34.61
CA GLU A 498 -1.59 -12.46 35.44
C GLU A 498 -0.85 -12.67 36.78
N ALA A 499 0.48 -12.71 36.75
CA ALA A 499 1.32 -12.88 37.95
C ALA A 499 1.15 -11.77 39.00
N ILE A 500 0.62 -10.61 38.60
CA ILE A 500 0.47 -9.41 39.44
C ILE A 500 -1.02 -9.18 39.79
N GLY A 501 -1.91 -10.07 39.33
CA GLY A 501 -3.34 -10.03 39.66
C GLY A 501 -4.13 -8.96 38.92
N LEU A 502 -3.63 -8.48 37.77
CA LEU A 502 -4.29 -7.51 36.91
C LEU A 502 -4.99 -8.21 35.72
N PRO A 503 -6.27 -7.90 35.42
CA PRO A 503 -6.91 -8.43 34.23
C PRO A 503 -6.29 -7.82 32.96
N ALA A 504 -6.17 -8.60 31.89
CA ALA A 504 -5.58 -8.19 30.61
C ALA A 504 -6.31 -7.04 29.89
N GLN A 505 -7.52 -6.66 30.35
CA GLN A 505 -8.30 -5.52 29.85
C GLN A 505 -9.06 -4.87 31.02
N ILE A 506 -8.90 -3.55 31.20
CA ILE A 506 -9.75 -2.75 32.09
C ILE A 506 -10.91 -2.19 31.25
N PRO A 507 -12.18 -2.49 31.59
CA PRO A 507 -13.33 -2.00 30.85
C PRO A 507 -13.71 -0.61 31.35
N PHE A 508 -13.41 0.43 30.59
CA PHE A 508 -14.27 1.62 30.62
C PHE A 508 -15.25 1.49 29.46
N ALA A 509 -16.47 1.07 29.79
CA ALA A 509 -17.63 1.50 29.03
C ALA A 509 -17.60 3.04 29.03
N LYS A 510 -17.83 3.66 27.86
CA LYS A 510 -18.05 5.09 27.75
C LYS A 510 -19.00 5.54 28.87
N ALA A 511 -18.63 6.60 29.60
CA ALA A 511 -19.53 7.24 30.54
C ALA A 511 -20.88 7.52 29.83
N PRO A 512 -22.04 7.27 30.48
CA PRO A 512 -23.31 7.71 29.93
C PRO A 512 -23.25 9.24 29.84
N THR A 513 -23.14 9.76 28.62
CA THR A 513 -23.19 11.20 28.39
C THR A 513 -24.56 11.66 28.88
N ARG A 514 -24.59 12.61 29.82
CA ARG A 514 -25.80 13.20 30.43
C ARG A 514 -26.55 14.10 29.43
N ALA A 515 -26.88 13.56 28.26
CA ALA A 515 -27.71 14.15 27.23
C ALA A 515 -29.06 13.43 27.14
N LYS A 516 -29.70 13.11 28.28
CA LYS A 516 -31.01 12.45 28.33
C LYS A 516 -32.15 13.24 29.00
N GLN A 517 -31.95 14.50 29.39
CA GLN A 517 -33.05 15.34 29.90
C GLN A 517 -33.36 16.56 29.02
N ARG A 518 -33.58 16.34 27.71
CA ARG A 518 -34.47 17.19 26.89
C ARG A 518 -34.73 16.64 25.48
N ALA A 519 -35.18 15.39 25.35
CA ALA A 519 -35.78 14.93 24.09
C ALA A 519 -36.64 13.68 24.28
N SER A 520 -37.68 13.74 25.12
CA SER A 520 -38.78 12.76 25.06
C SER A 520 -39.68 13.06 23.85
N ARG A 521 -39.15 12.80 22.65
CA ARG A 521 -39.89 12.54 21.40
C ARG A 521 -38.87 12.31 20.28
N VAL A 522 -38.33 11.10 20.23
CA VAL A 522 -37.48 10.70 19.10
C VAL A 522 -38.05 9.42 18.47
N SER A 523 -39.13 9.62 17.71
CA SER A 523 -39.46 8.79 16.56
C SER A 523 -38.84 9.39 15.28
N GLY A 524 -37.81 10.23 15.43
CA GLY A 524 -37.29 11.12 14.39
C GLY A 524 -35.85 10.81 13.94
N THR A 525 -35.06 10.04 14.68
CA THR A 525 -33.66 9.75 14.31
C THR A 525 -33.55 8.84 13.10
N GLU A 526 -34.39 7.81 12.99
CA GLU A 526 -34.48 6.98 11.78
C GLU A 526 -34.88 7.83 10.56
N ALA A 527 -35.81 8.77 10.74
CA ALA A 527 -36.23 9.69 9.69
C ALA A 527 -35.13 10.69 9.32
N VAL A 528 -34.33 11.19 10.28
CA VAL A 528 -33.21 12.10 10.02
C VAL A 528 -32.08 11.38 9.29
N VAL A 529 -31.77 10.13 9.63
CA VAL A 529 -30.78 9.33 8.89
C VAL A 529 -31.27 9.06 7.48
N LEU A 530 -32.53 8.66 7.28
CA LEU A 530 -33.13 8.48 5.96
C LEU A 530 -33.14 9.78 5.14
N VAL A 531 -33.55 10.90 5.74
CA VAL A 531 -33.56 12.21 5.07
C VAL A 531 -32.15 12.65 4.72
N THR A 532 -31.16 12.43 5.58
CA THR A 532 -29.76 12.79 5.31
C THR A 532 -29.21 11.94 4.15
N VAL A 533 -29.49 10.63 4.14
CA VAL A 533 -29.16 9.74 3.01
C VAL A 533 -29.83 10.22 1.72
N PHE A 534 -31.13 10.55 1.76
CA PHE A 534 -31.86 11.04 0.59
C PHE A 534 -31.35 12.40 0.09
N VAL A 535 -30.99 13.31 0.98
CA VAL A 535 -30.41 14.62 0.64
C VAL A 535 -29.05 14.43 -0.01
N VAL A 536 -28.21 13.55 0.54
CA VAL A 536 -26.88 13.25 0.01
C VAL A 536 -26.96 12.55 -1.35
N VAL A 537 -27.83 11.55 -1.50
CA VAL A 537 -28.12 10.90 -2.79
C VAL A 537 -28.70 11.90 -3.79
N GLY A 538 -29.55 12.82 -3.34
CA GLY A 538 -30.11 13.91 -4.13
C GLY A 538 -29.02 14.88 -4.62
N ILE A 539 -28.10 15.27 -3.74
CA ILE A 539 -26.93 16.10 -4.09
C ILE A 539 -26.06 15.36 -5.10
N LEU A 540 -25.70 14.10 -4.85
CA LEU A 540 -24.92 13.28 -5.79
C LEU A 540 -25.59 13.18 -7.17
N LEU A 541 -26.91 12.98 -7.22
CA LEU A 541 -27.69 12.96 -8.46
C LEU A 541 -27.70 14.32 -9.16
N VAL A 542 -27.86 15.42 -8.42
CA VAL A 542 -27.85 16.78 -8.99
C VAL A 542 -26.47 17.13 -9.53
N THR A 543 -25.39 16.80 -8.81
CA THR A 543 -24.01 17.02 -9.27
C THR A 543 -23.71 16.16 -10.50
N LEU A 544 -24.19 14.92 -10.52
CA LEU A 544 -24.11 14.03 -11.69
C LEU A 544 -24.88 14.61 -12.88
N ILE A 545 -26.11 15.12 -12.68
CA ILE A 545 -26.93 15.76 -13.72
C ILE A 545 -26.26 17.06 -14.22
N TRP A 546 -25.64 17.84 -13.33
CA TRP A 546 -24.90 19.06 -13.70
C TRP A 546 -23.67 18.73 -14.55
N LEU A 547 -22.91 17.69 -14.18
CA LEU A 547 -21.79 17.14 -14.98
C LEU A 547 -22.27 16.62 -16.35
N ILE A 548 -23.47 16.03 -16.42
CA ILE A 548 -24.07 15.50 -17.65
C ILE A 548 -24.58 16.63 -18.58
N ARG A 549 -25.16 17.72 -18.03
CA ARG A 549 -25.75 18.82 -18.81
C ARG A 549 -24.74 19.58 -19.70
N GLY A 550 -23.45 19.45 -19.45
CA GLY A 550 -22.40 20.05 -20.28
C GLY A 550 -22.04 19.30 -21.58
N GLN A 551 -22.56 18.09 -21.82
CA GLN A 551 -22.09 17.24 -22.92
C GLN A 551 -23.13 16.99 -24.03
N LYS A 552 -22.77 17.33 -25.29
CA LYS A 552 -23.60 17.23 -26.49
C LYS A 552 -23.72 15.80 -27.10
N ARG A 553 -23.21 14.73 -26.47
CA ARG A 553 -23.22 13.35 -27.01
C ARG A 553 -23.70 12.30 -25.98
N PRO A 554 -24.37 11.20 -26.39
CA PRO A 554 -24.96 10.21 -25.47
C PRO A 554 -23.90 9.40 -24.71
N LEU A 555 -23.99 9.40 -23.37
CA LEU A 555 -22.97 8.92 -22.41
C LEU A 555 -22.57 7.43 -22.57
N LEU A 556 -23.52 6.54 -22.87
CA LEU A 556 -23.34 5.07 -22.86
C LEU A 556 -22.38 4.55 -23.95
N ARG A 557 -22.01 5.37 -24.93
CA ARG A 557 -21.07 4.99 -26.00
C ARG A 557 -19.64 5.42 -25.74
N SER A 558 -19.38 6.30 -24.76
CA SER A 558 -18.01 6.74 -24.45
C SER A 558 -17.37 5.86 -23.39
N LEU A 559 -16.06 5.58 -23.50
CA LEU A 559 -15.29 4.87 -22.46
C LEU A 559 -15.44 5.57 -21.09
N ARG A 560 -15.57 6.91 -21.11
CA ARG A 560 -15.80 7.79 -19.95
C ARG A 560 -17.10 7.48 -19.20
N GLY A 561 -18.20 7.28 -19.92
CA GLY A 561 -19.48 6.94 -19.32
C GLY A 561 -19.49 5.53 -18.74
N LYS A 562 -18.74 4.60 -19.36
CA LYS A 562 -18.60 3.21 -18.89
C LYS A 562 -17.73 3.11 -17.64
N SER A 563 -16.60 3.82 -17.57
CA SER A 563 -15.74 3.83 -16.39
C SER A 563 -16.42 4.49 -15.19
N LEU A 564 -17.15 5.60 -15.40
CA LEU A 564 -17.90 6.25 -14.34
C LEU A 564 -19.00 5.34 -13.77
N MET A 565 -19.76 4.66 -14.63
CA MET A 565 -20.81 3.71 -14.20
C MET A 565 -20.22 2.50 -13.47
N PHE A 566 -19.08 1.99 -13.92
CA PHE A 566 -18.38 0.90 -13.25
C PHE A 566 -17.91 1.30 -11.84
N ILE A 567 -17.31 2.48 -11.71
CA ILE A 567 -16.82 3.00 -10.43
C ILE A 567 -17.98 3.25 -9.46
N VAL A 568 -19.08 3.87 -9.92
CA VAL A 568 -20.29 4.03 -9.10
C VAL A 568 -20.84 2.68 -8.68
N GLY A 569 -20.86 1.69 -9.57
CA GLY A 569 -21.27 0.32 -9.25
C GLY A 569 -20.41 -0.34 -8.16
N VAL A 570 -19.08 -0.20 -8.25
CA VAL A 570 -18.13 -0.70 -7.23
C VAL A 570 -18.37 -0.01 -5.89
N PHE A 571 -18.57 1.32 -5.88
CA PHE A 571 -18.82 2.06 -4.65
C PHE A 571 -20.16 1.68 -4.00
N VAL A 572 -21.22 1.43 -4.77
CA VAL A 572 -22.50 0.93 -4.25
C VAL A 572 -22.32 -0.47 -3.65
N LEU A 573 -21.54 -1.34 -4.30
CA LEU A 573 -21.29 -2.70 -3.84
C LEU A 573 -20.46 -2.71 -2.54
N VAL A 574 -19.40 -1.92 -2.47
CA VAL A 574 -18.56 -1.77 -1.26
C VAL A 574 -19.34 -1.10 -0.13
N GLY A 575 -20.06 0.00 -0.40
CA GLY A 575 -20.88 0.66 0.61
C GLY A 575 -21.99 -0.26 1.14
N GLY A 576 -22.63 -1.03 0.26
CA GLY A 576 -23.63 -2.03 0.65
C GLY A 576 -23.05 -3.18 1.47
N SER A 577 -21.87 -3.68 1.10
CA SER A 577 -21.20 -4.75 1.86
C SER A 577 -20.69 -4.26 3.22
N THR A 578 -20.16 -3.03 3.31
CA THR A 578 -19.78 -2.40 4.59
C THR A 578 -20.98 -2.23 5.50
N LEU A 579 -22.12 -1.75 4.98
CA LEU A 579 -23.37 -1.64 5.76
C LEU A 579 -23.87 -3.01 6.25
N TRP A 580 -23.77 -4.04 5.40
CA TRP A 580 -24.16 -5.40 5.76
C TRP A 580 -23.23 -6.02 6.81
N VAL A 581 -21.91 -5.92 6.64
CA VAL A 581 -20.91 -6.38 7.62
C VAL A 581 -21.07 -5.63 8.94
N MET A 582 -21.32 -4.32 8.90
CA MET A 582 -21.52 -3.53 10.11
C MET A 582 -22.82 -3.90 10.82
N GLY A 583 -23.93 -4.11 10.09
CA GLY A 583 -25.17 -4.64 10.68
C GLY A 583 -24.96 -6.01 11.33
N TYR A 584 -24.23 -6.88 10.65
CA TYR A 584 -23.86 -8.21 11.16
C TYR A 584 -22.96 -8.15 12.41
N VAL A 585 -21.99 -7.24 12.44
CA VAL A 585 -21.07 -7.03 13.57
C VAL A 585 -21.79 -6.35 14.74
N SER A 586 -22.65 -5.37 14.48
CA SER A 586 -23.44 -4.66 15.50
C SER A 586 -24.35 -5.60 16.27
N ASP A 587 -25.05 -6.52 15.60
CA ASP A 587 -25.91 -7.51 16.26
C ASP A 587 -25.09 -8.48 17.13
N ARG A 588 -23.94 -8.94 16.64
CA ARG A 588 -23.08 -9.90 17.35
C ARG A 588 -22.37 -9.29 18.57
N ILE A 589 -21.87 -8.06 18.44
CA ILE A 589 -21.19 -7.36 19.53
C ILE A 589 -22.20 -6.97 20.60
N SER A 590 -23.40 -6.49 20.23
CA SER A 590 -24.41 -6.06 21.22
C SER A 590 -24.85 -7.20 22.14
N VAL A 591 -25.01 -8.43 21.62
CA VAL A 591 -25.41 -9.59 22.43
C VAL A 591 -24.29 -10.03 23.39
N GLN A 592 -23.06 -10.15 22.90
CA GLN A 592 -21.92 -10.58 23.74
C GLN A 592 -21.52 -9.51 24.76
N PHE A 593 -21.57 -8.24 24.37
CA PHE A 593 -21.26 -7.11 25.23
C PHE A 593 -22.37 -6.88 26.26
N GLY A 594 -23.64 -7.05 25.89
CA GLY A 594 -24.76 -7.00 26.82
C GLY A 594 -24.68 -8.08 27.89
N GLN A 595 -24.36 -9.33 27.50
CA GLN A 595 -24.08 -10.43 28.45
C GLN A 595 -22.94 -10.10 29.40
N TYR A 596 -21.84 -9.57 28.88
CA TYR A 596 -20.69 -9.18 29.68
C TYR A 596 -21.02 -8.10 30.71
N ILE A 597 -21.74 -7.03 30.30
CA ILE A 597 -22.16 -5.96 31.20
C ILE A 597 -23.10 -6.51 32.28
N ALA A 598 -24.09 -7.31 31.89
CA ALA A 598 -25.09 -7.85 32.80
C ALA A 598 -24.47 -8.77 33.87
N GLU A 599 -23.58 -9.69 33.48
CA GLU A 599 -22.87 -10.57 34.41
C GLU A 599 -21.97 -9.76 35.37
N ARG A 600 -21.27 -8.74 34.86
CA ARG A 600 -20.38 -7.89 35.68
C ARG A 600 -21.13 -7.03 36.67
N HIS A 601 -22.28 -6.48 36.28
CA HIS A 601 -23.13 -5.69 37.15
C HIS A 601 -23.62 -6.53 38.34
N VAL A 602 -24.16 -7.73 38.09
CA VAL A 602 -24.66 -8.62 39.13
C VAL A 602 -23.54 -9.12 40.06
N LEU A 603 -22.33 -9.35 39.53
CA LEU A 603 -21.13 -9.66 40.33
C LEU A 603 -20.72 -8.50 41.25
N TRP A 604 -20.72 -7.27 40.73
CA TRP A 604 -20.40 -6.09 41.53
C TRP A 604 -21.45 -5.86 42.64
N HIS A 605 -22.74 -5.98 42.33
CA HIS A 605 -23.82 -5.96 43.33
C HIS A 605 -23.67 -7.07 44.38
N LYS A 606 -23.29 -8.28 43.97
CA LYS A 606 -23.00 -9.38 44.88
C LYS A 606 -21.91 -9.01 45.89
N GLU A 607 -20.80 -8.41 45.46
CA GLU A 607 -19.73 -8.00 46.38
C GLU A 607 -20.19 -6.87 47.33
N LYS A 608 -21.00 -5.92 46.86
CA LYS A 608 -21.59 -4.85 47.68
C LYS A 608 -22.47 -5.43 48.79
N VAL A 609 -23.44 -6.29 48.44
CA VAL A 609 -24.38 -6.92 49.38
C VAL A 609 -23.68 -7.86 50.36
N LEU A 610 -22.72 -8.67 49.88
CA LEU A 610 -21.98 -9.59 50.75
C LEU A 610 -21.07 -8.85 51.74
N GLY A 611 -20.56 -7.66 51.40
CA GLY A 611 -19.76 -6.84 52.30
C GLY A 611 -20.52 -6.49 53.59
N THR A 612 -21.74 -5.96 53.45
CA THR A 612 -22.61 -5.59 54.58
C THR A 612 -23.03 -6.81 55.38
N ILE A 613 -23.51 -7.87 54.71
CA ILE A 613 -24.04 -9.07 55.39
C ILE A 613 -22.96 -9.85 56.12
N LYS A 614 -21.75 -9.99 55.55
CA LYS A 614 -20.67 -10.76 56.20
C LYS A 614 -20.25 -10.16 57.53
N ARG A 615 -20.25 -8.83 57.65
CA ARG A 615 -19.93 -8.13 58.90
C ARG A 615 -20.98 -8.42 59.97
N GLU A 616 -22.26 -8.18 59.66
CA GLU A 616 -23.37 -8.40 60.58
C GLU A 616 -23.49 -9.88 60.99
N LEU A 617 -23.30 -10.80 60.04
CA LEU A 617 -23.28 -12.25 60.30
C LEU A 617 -22.11 -12.65 61.21
N ALA A 618 -20.92 -12.07 61.04
CA ALA A 618 -19.77 -12.35 61.89
C ALA A 618 -19.98 -11.86 63.33
N LEU A 619 -20.56 -10.67 63.50
CA LEU A 619 -20.92 -10.13 64.82
C LEU A 619 -22.02 -10.96 65.49
N SER A 620 -23.07 -11.35 64.77
CA SER A 620 -24.12 -12.24 65.27
C SER A 620 -23.59 -13.62 65.66
N LYS A 621 -22.62 -14.15 64.89
CA LYS A 621 -21.91 -15.38 65.26
C LYS A 621 -21.14 -15.21 66.57
N GLN A 622 -20.38 -14.13 66.71
CA GLN A 622 -19.61 -13.85 67.92
C GLN A 622 -20.53 -13.70 69.14
N MET A 623 -21.70 -13.06 68.96
CA MET A 623 -22.75 -12.95 69.97
C MET A 623 -23.33 -14.31 70.35
N ALA A 624 -23.61 -15.19 69.37
CA ALA A 624 -24.10 -16.55 69.63
C ALA A 624 -23.05 -17.48 70.26
N GLU A 625 -21.76 -17.17 70.10
CA GLU A 625 -20.65 -17.90 70.73
C GLU A 625 -20.25 -17.32 72.10
N SER A 626 -20.95 -16.28 72.59
CA SER A 626 -20.71 -15.68 73.89
C SER A 626 -21.05 -16.63 75.04
N GLU A 627 -20.03 -16.96 75.84
CA GLU A 627 -20.19 -17.78 77.04
C GLU A 627 -21.04 -17.08 78.11
N ILE A 628 -20.95 -15.75 78.21
CA ILE A 628 -21.70 -14.95 79.18
C ILE A 628 -23.19 -14.94 78.82
N LEU A 629 -23.53 -14.77 77.54
CA LEU A 629 -24.93 -14.82 77.09
C LEU A 629 -25.50 -16.23 77.26
N SER A 630 -24.73 -17.28 76.95
CA SER A 630 -25.13 -18.67 77.20
C SER A 630 -25.45 -18.92 78.68
N GLN A 631 -24.57 -18.53 79.60
CA GLN A 631 -24.77 -18.72 81.04
C GLN A 631 -25.99 -17.95 81.54
N TRP A 632 -26.17 -16.70 81.10
CA TRP A 632 -27.32 -15.89 81.48
C TRP A 632 -28.64 -16.47 80.96
N MET A 633 -28.72 -16.95 79.72
CA MET A 633 -29.94 -17.57 79.18
C MET A 633 -30.33 -18.88 79.88
N GLN A 634 -29.40 -19.53 80.59
CA GLN A 634 -29.70 -20.71 81.42
C GLN A 634 -30.35 -20.34 82.75
N ASP A 635 -29.99 -19.19 83.33
CA ASP A 635 -30.50 -18.66 84.59
C ASP A 635 -30.65 -17.12 84.56
N GLU A 636 -31.76 -16.65 83.97
CA GLU A 636 -32.06 -15.23 83.81
C GLU A 636 -32.23 -14.46 85.14
N ASN A 637 -32.43 -15.18 86.25
CA ASN A 637 -32.69 -14.56 87.56
C ASN A 637 -31.40 -14.23 88.34
N ASP A 638 -30.22 -14.63 87.85
CA ASP A 638 -28.93 -14.30 88.47
C ASP A 638 -28.53 -12.83 88.20
N PRO A 639 -28.45 -11.96 89.22
CA PRO A 639 -28.14 -10.54 89.04
C PRO A 639 -26.74 -10.25 88.48
N ASP A 640 -25.75 -11.11 88.78
CA ASP A 640 -24.37 -10.95 88.33
C ASP A 640 -24.21 -11.37 86.87
N LEU A 641 -24.95 -12.40 86.43
CA LEU A 641 -25.02 -12.79 85.02
C LEU A 641 -25.79 -11.74 84.19
N ALA A 642 -26.93 -11.25 84.66
CA ALA A 642 -27.70 -10.20 83.98
C ALA A 642 -26.89 -8.89 83.81
N THR A 643 -26.04 -8.53 84.78
CA THR A 643 -25.17 -7.35 84.67
C THR A 643 -24.06 -7.53 83.64
N ARG A 644 -23.49 -8.73 83.51
CA ARG A 644 -22.48 -9.05 82.50
C ARG A 644 -23.09 -9.15 81.11
N ALA A 645 -24.25 -9.80 80.98
CA ALA A 645 -25.00 -9.90 79.73
C ALA A 645 -25.39 -8.53 79.18
N ARG A 646 -25.86 -7.58 80.02
CA ARG A 646 -26.14 -6.20 79.58
C ARG A 646 -24.93 -5.51 78.94
N ARG A 647 -23.76 -5.63 79.57
CA ARG A 647 -22.53 -5.00 79.04
C ARG A 647 -22.13 -5.61 77.70
N GLU A 648 -22.34 -6.91 77.56
CA GLU A 648 -22.01 -7.63 76.33
C GLU A 648 -22.98 -7.30 75.19
N LEU A 649 -24.29 -7.31 75.47
CA LEU A 649 -25.32 -6.88 74.51
C LEU A 649 -25.14 -5.41 74.11
N GLN A 650 -24.79 -4.52 75.05
CA GLN A 650 -24.43 -3.13 74.71
C GLN A 650 -23.27 -3.07 73.72
N SER A 651 -22.23 -3.87 73.91
CA SER A 651 -21.11 -3.90 72.98
C SER A 651 -21.53 -4.35 71.59
N TYR A 652 -22.46 -5.30 71.46
CA TYR A 652 -22.96 -5.71 70.14
C TYR A 652 -23.88 -4.66 69.54
N HIS A 653 -24.78 -4.08 70.33
CA HIS A 653 -25.65 -2.96 69.97
C HIS A 653 -24.87 -1.79 69.37
N ASP A 654 -23.76 -1.38 70.00
CA ASP A 654 -22.94 -0.26 69.54
C ASP A 654 -22.18 -0.57 68.22
N ASN A 655 -21.97 -1.85 67.89
CA ASN A 655 -21.14 -2.28 66.75
C ASN A 655 -21.93 -2.79 65.54
N PHE A 656 -23.18 -3.24 65.72
CA PHE A 656 -24.10 -3.54 64.63
C PHE A 656 -24.48 -2.27 63.89
N ASN A 657 -24.60 -2.35 62.55
CA ASN A 657 -24.74 -1.17 61.70
C ASN A 657 -26.01 -0.34 61.98
N ASN A 658 -27.14 -1.01 62.26
CA ASN A 658 -28.41 -0.35 62.58
C ASN A 658 -28.64 -0.20 64.09
N HIS A 659 -27.65 -0.54 64.93
CA HIS A 659 -27.83 -0.61 66.38
C HIS A 659 -29.05 -1.45 66.78
N ILE A 660 -29.23 -2.60 66.12
CA ILE A 660 -30.31 -3.53 66.43
C ILE A 660 -29.69 -4.79 67.02
N TYR A 661 -30.25 -5.29 68.12
CA TYR A 661 -30.04 -6.67 68.53
C TYR A 661 -31.35 -7.29 69.00
N PHE A 662 -31.41 -8.61 68.96
CA PHE A 662 -32.43 -9.36 69.66
C PHE A 662 -31.88 -10.62 70.32
N ALA A 663 -32.59 -11.11 71.34
CA ALA A 663 -32.29 -12.34 72.04
C ALA A 663 -33.58 -13.01 72.52
N GLY A 664 -33.90 -14.19 71.98
CA GLY A 664 -35.00 -15.03 72.42
C GLY A 664 -34.50 -16.21 73.26
N VAL A 665 -34.99 -16.35 74.49
CA VAL A 665 -34.56 -17.39 75.43
C VAL A 665 -35.48 -18.60 75.34
N ARG A 666 -34.91 -19.78 75.04
CA ARG A 666 -35.72 -21.00 74.82
C ARG A 666 -36.46 -21.47 76.08
N LYS A 667 -35.86 -21.31 77.25
CA LYS A 667 -36.35 -21.89 78.52
C LYS A 667 -37.57 -21.14 79.07
N SER A 668 -37.56 -19.81 79.00
CA SER A 668 -38.61 -18.93 79.50
C SER A 668 -39.57 -18.46 78.40
N GLY A 669 -39.12 -18.43 77.15
CA GLY A 669 -39.82 -17.78 76.04
C GLY A 669 -39.59 -16.27 76.00
N HIS A 670 -38.84 -15.68 76.93
CA HIS A 670 -38.63 -14.22 76.95
C HIS A 670 -37.86 -13.75 75.71
N PHE A 671 -38.33 -12.66 75.13
CA PHE A 671 -37.72 -11.96 74.01
C PHE A 671 -37.21 -10.59 74.46
N PHE A 672 -35.95 -10.30 74.14
CA PHE A 672 -35.28 -9.04 74.41
C PHE A 672 -34.91 -8.40 73.08
N TYR A 673 -35.14 -7.10 72.95
CA TYR A 673 -34.88 -6.34 71.73
C TYR A 673 -34.42 -4.93 72.07
N ALA A 674 -33.47 -4.41 71.31
CA ALA A 674 -33.14 -2.99 71.29
C ALA A 674 -32.90 -2.52 69.87
N ASP A 675 -33.23 -1.25 69.62
CA ASP A 675 -33.01 -0.54 68.37
C ASP A 675 -32.17 0.72 68.60
N GLU A 676 -31.89 1.46 67.54
CA GLU A 676 -31.16 2.73 67.55
C GLU A 676 -31.69 3.78 68.55
N LYS A 677 -32.94 3.66 69.01
CA LYS A 677 -33.52 4.60 69.99
C LYS A 677 -33.08 4.30 71.42
N VAL A 678 -32.52 3.12 71.66
CA VAL A 678 -32.06 2.68 72.98
C VAL A 678 -30.59 3.08 73.18
N GLU A 679 -30.36 4.13 73.98
CA GLU A 679 -28.99 4.56 74.33
C GLU A 679 -28.28 3.60 75.28
N ARG A 680 -29.05 2.85 76.09
CA ARG A 680 -28.51 1.92 77.09
C ARG A 680 -29.36 0.66 77.16
N VAL A 681 -28.71 -0.48 76.97
CA VAL A 681 -29.34 -1.79 77.01
C VAL A 681 -29.77 -2.15 78.43
N GLU A 682 -31.09 -2.24 78.63
CA GLU A 682 -31.72 -2.83 79.81
C GLU A 682 -32.37 -4.16 79.41
N LEU A 683 -32.23 -5.19 80.25
CA LEU A 683 -32.79 -6.53 80.00
C LEU A 683 -34.28 -6.57 80.40
N GLU A 684 -35.08 -5.71 79.79
CA GLU A 684 -36.53 -5.73 79.94
C GLU A 684 -37.14 -6.72 78.94
N VAL A 685 -38.06 -7.56 79.41
CA VAL A 685 -38.76 -8.52 78.55
C VAL A 685 -39.71 -7.73 77.65
N VAL A 686 -39.44 -7.75 76.35
CA VAL A 686 -40.22 -7.06 75.32
C VAL A 686 -41.46 -7.88 74.98
N ASP A 687 -41.29 -9.20 74.87
CA ASP A 687 -42.38 -10.14 74.57
C ASP A 687 -42.09 -11.57 75.11
N THR A 688 -43.07 -12.47 75.08
CA THR A 688 -42.93 -13.88 75.46
C THR A 688 -43.38 -14.82 74.33
N LEU A 689 -42.41 -15.37 73.61
CA LEU A 689 -42.57 -16.17 72.40
C LEU A 689 -43.36 -17.47 72.66
N SER A 690 -44.32 -17.77 71.79
CA SER A 690 -45.24 -18.90 71.91
C SER A 690 -45.39 -19.68 70.60
N SER A 691 -45.30 -21.01 70.67
CA SER A 691 -45.46 -21.86 69.47
C SER A 691 -46.90 -21.96 68.96
N GLN A 692 -47.83 -21.17 69.51
CA GLN A 692 -49.21 -21.05 69.04
C GLN A 692 -49.47 -19.72 68.33
N ASP A 693 -48.50 -18.81 68.34
CA ASP A 693 -48.54 -17.57 67.57
C ASP A 693 -47.83 -17.79 66.23
N GLU A 694 -48.48 -17.39 65.14
CA GLU A 694 -47.90 -17.52 63.80
C GLU A 694 -46.75 -16.51 63.59
N ASP A 695 -46.76 -15.37 64.30
CA ASP A 695 -45.70 -14.35 64.23
C ASP A 695 -44.38 -14.83 64.88
N ASP A 696 -44.43 -15.88 65.72
CA ASP A 696 -43.28 -16.47 66.42
C ASP A 696 -42.68 -17.70 65.73
N ASP A 697 -43.25 -18.13 64.61
CA ASP A 697 -42.83 -19.36 63.92
C ASP A 697 -41.35 -19.34 63.54
N TRP A 698 -40.78 -18.15 63.24
CA TRP A 698 -39.36 -17.98 62.92
C TRP A 698 -38.44 -18.49 64.03
N PHE A 699 -38.81 -18.29 65.30
CA PHE A 699 -38.00 -18.66 66.46
C PHE A 699 -37.99 -20.18 66.63
N PHE A 700 -39.17 -20.80 66.61
CA PHE A 700 -39.29 -22.25 66.75
C PHE A 700 -38.79 -23.02 65.53
N ALA A 701 -38.87 -22.43 64.33
CA ALA A 701 -38.25 -22.96 63.12
C ALA A 701 -36.72 -22.95 63.23
N SER A 702 -36.14 -21.83 63.66
CA SER A 702 -34.68 -21.68 63.87
C SER A 702 -34.14 -22.68 64.91
N LEU A 703 -34.93 -23.02 65.94
CA LEU A 703 -34.54 -24.01 66.95
C LEU A 703 -34.61 -25.46 66.46
N LYS A 704 -35.41 -25.77 65.42
CA LYS A 704 -35.61 -27.12 64.87
C LYS A 704 -34.59 -27.44 63.77
N ASP A 705 -34.11 -26.44 63.05
CA ASP A 705 -33.12 -26.61 61.99
C ASP A 705 -31.73 -26.94 62.55
N SER A 706 -30.95 -27.73 61.82
CA SER A 706 -29.57 -28.07 62.15
C SER A 706 -28.57 -26.94 61.87
N SER A 707 -28.95 -25.98 61.03
CA SER A 707 -28.10 -24.87 60.57
C SER A 707 -27.73 -23.92 61.72
N PRO A 708 -26.53 -23.31 61.70
CA PRO A 708 -26.10 -22.40 62.76
C PRO A 708 -26.84 -21.06 62.77
N TYR A 709 -27.34 -20.63 61.61
CA TYR A 709 -28.06 -19.37 61.46
C TYR A 709 -29.08 -19.44 60.32
N HIS A 710 -30.00 -18.47 60.31
CA HIS A 710 -31.05 -18.28 59.31
C HIS A 710 -31.22 -16.80 58.99
N PHE A 711 -31.66 -16.51 57.76
CA PHE A 711 -32.08 -15.18 57.35
C PHE A 711 -33.60 -15.17 57.17
N ASN A 712 -34.29 -14.17 57.72
CA ASN A 712 -35.74 -14.00 57.57
C ASN A 712 -36.09 -12.57 57.18
N VAL A 713 -36.97 -12.39 56.18
CA VAL A 713 -37.59 -11.10 55.89
C VAL A 713 -38.99 -11.14 56.48
N ASP A 714 -39.22 -10.33 57.51
CA ASP A 714 -40.47 -10.36 58.26
C ASP A 714 -40.89 -8.97 58.72
N HIS A 715 -42.21 -8.78 58.78
CA HIS A 715 -42.85 -7.62 59.38
C HIS A 715 -43.29 -7.99 60.78
N ASN A 716 -42.60 -7.44 61.79
CA ASN A 716 -42.96 -7.71 63.16
C ASN A 716 -44.11 -6.78 63.58
N SER A 717 -45.29 -7.37 63.84
CA SER A 717 -46.54 -6.70 64.22
C SER A 717 -46.42 -5.84 65.47
N ASP A 718 -45.65 -6.30 66.47
CA ASP A 718 -45.51 -5.66 67.78
C ASP A 718 -44.48 -4.53 67.78
N LEU A 719 -43.44 -4.64 66.96
CA LEU A 719 -42.39 -3.63 66.79
C LEU A 719 -42.71 -2.62 65.67
N GLY A 720 -43.63 -2.95 64.76
CA GLY A 720 -44.03 -2.11 63.64
C GLY A 720 -42.94 -1.89 62.60
N VAL A 721 -41.94 -2.78 62.53
CA VAL A 721 -40.77 -2.68 61.63
C VAL A 721 -40.66 -3.89 60.72
N THR A 722 -40.21 -3.66 59.48
CA THR A 722 -39.88 -4.71 58.52
C THR A 722 -38.37 -4.76 58.34
N ASN A 723 -37.75 -5.87 58.75
CA ASN A 723 -36.30 -6.03 58.75
C ASN A 723 -35.90 -7.33 58.06
N LEU A 724 -34.67 -7.35 57.53
CA LEU A 724 -33.92 -8.56 57.27
C LEU A 724 -33.24 -9.02 58.56
N TRP A 725 -33.78 -10.04 59.19
CA TRP A 725 -33.30 -10.60 60.44
C TRP A 725 -32.22 -11.66 60.20
N ILE A 726 -31.13 -11.56 60.98
CA ILE A 726 -30.04 -12.54 61.00
C ILE A 726 -30.15 -13.34 62.29
N ASN A 727 -30.76 -14.51 62.22
CA ASN A 727 -31.08 -15.36 63.37
C ASN A 727 -29.96 -16.35 63.59
N TYR A 728 -29.23 -16.25 64.69
CA TYR A 728 -28.14 -17.15 65.03
C TYR A 728 -28.50 -18.01 66.25
N VAL A 729 -28.38 -19.33 66.11
CA VAL A 729 -28.79 -20.27 67.16
C VAL A 729 -27.69 -20.37 68.21
N LEU A 730 -27.98 -19.90 69.43
CA LEU A 730 -27.07 -19.95 70.56
C LEU A 730 -27.04 -21.36 71.15
N ARG A 731 -25.90 -22.04 70.99
CA ARG A 731 -25.72 -23.45 71.39
C ARG A 731 -24.41 -23.69 72.14
N GLU A 732 -24.47 -24.51 73.18
CA GLU A 732 -23.30 -25.04 73.89
C GLU A 732 -23.24 -26.56 73.65
N GLY A 733 -22.37 -27.00 72.74
CA GLY A 733 -22.31 -28.38 72.29
C GLY A 733 -23.61 -28.84 71.59
N ARG A 734 -24.40 -29.70 72.23
CA ARG A 734 -25.72 -30.17 71.73
C ARG A 734 -26.91 -29.43 72.37
N ASN A 735 -26.68 -28.58 73.37
CA ASN A 735 -27.75 -27.87 74.06
C ASN A 735 -27.98 -26.52 73.40
N VAL A 736 -29.22 -26.25 73.00
CA VAL A 736 -29.66 -24.98 72.42
C VAL A 736 -30.34 -24.16 73.50
N HIS A 737 -29.83 -22.96 73.77
CA HIS A 737 -30.27 -22.07 74.85
C HIS A 737 -31.20 -20.95 74.37
N GLY A 738 -31.10 -20.57 73.09
CA GLY A 738 -31.91 -19.51 72.52
C GLY A 738 -31.50 -19.17 71.09
N VAL A 739 -32.03 -18.07 70.59
CA VAL A 739 -31.66 -17.48 69.30
C VAL A 739 -31.30 -16.02 69.55
N VAL A 740 -30.15 -15.59 69.03
CA VAL A 740 -29.67 -14.21 69.12
C VAL A 740 -29.38 -13.68 67.72
N GLY A 741 -29.37 -12.37 67.57
CA GLY A 741 -29.08 -11.81 66.26
C GLY A 741 -29.24 -10.31 66.18
N THR A 742 -29.29 -9.83 64.95
CA THR A 742 -29.49 -8.44 64.56
C THR A 742 -30.53 -8.35 63.44
N GLY A 743 -31.02 -7.14 63.19
CA GLY A 743 -31.87 -6.81 62.05
C GLY A 743 -31.23 -5.72 61.21
N ILE A 744 -31.36 -5.83 59.90
CA ILE A 744 -31.06 -4.74 58.95
C ILE A 744 -32.40 -4.18 58.49
N HIS A 745 -32.59 -2.87 58.51
CA HIS A 745 -33.80 -2.26 57.99
C HIS A 745 -34.01 -2.66 56.53
N LEU A 746 -35.18 -3.21 56.22
CA LEU A 746 -35.44 -3.71 54.87
C LEU A 746 -35.40 -2.55 53.86
N THR A 747 -35.85 -1.36 54.24
CA THR A 747 -35.77 -0.16 53.40
C THR A 747 -34.33 0.21 53.05
N ASP A 748 -33.42 0.27 54.03
CA ASP A 748 -32.00 0.57 53.77
C ASP A 748 -31.36 -0.49 52.88
N PHE A 749 -31.68 -1.77 53.13
CA PHE A 749 -31.19 -2.89 52.36
C PHE A 749 -31.72 -2.91 50.92
N ILE A 750 -33.00 -2.55 50.73
CA ILE A 750 -33.66 -2.45 49.43
C ILE A 750 -33.14 -1.22 48.69
N ASP A 751 -33.04 -0.05 49.31
CA ASP A 751 -32.55 1.16 48.66
C ASP A 751 -31.09 0.99 48.19
N ASP A 752 -30.24 0.35 48.99
CA ASP A 752 -28.87 0.00 48.59
C ASP A 752 -28.79 -1.00 47.43
N PHE A 753 -29.82 -1.82 47.26
CA PHE A 753 -29.94 -2.86 46.25
C PHE A 753 -30.63 -2.37 44.96
N ILE A 754 -31.56 -1.43 45.08
CA ILE A 754 -32.44 -0.93 44.00
C ILE A 754 -31.95 0.36 43.38
N ALA A 755 -31.09 1.11 44.08
CA ALA A 755 -30.30 2.17 43.49
C ALA A 755 -29.30 1.60 42.45
N SER A 756 -29.82 1.26 41.28
CA SER A 756 -29.04 0.97 40.09
C SER A 756 -28.62 2.29 39.44
N ASP A 757 -27.33 2.44 39.17
CA ASP A 757 -26.79 3.56 38.38
C ASP A 757 -27.22 3.50 36.89
N ILE A 758 -27.94 2.44 36.49
CA ILE A 758 -28.37 2.18 35.12
C ILE A 758 -29.91 2.25 35.05
N ASP A 759 -30.42 3.24 34.31
CA ASP A 759 -31.84 3.35 33.93
C ASP A 759 -32.30 2.09 33.17
N ASP A 760 -33.56 1.67 33.37
CA ASP A 760 -34.18 0.50 32.71
C ASP A 760 -33.58 -0.87 33.11
N VAL A 761 -33.09 -0.99 34.35
CA VAL A 761 -32.68 -2.25 34.99
C VAL A 761 -33.56 -2.54 36.21
N THR A 762 -34.15 -3.73 36.26
CA THR A 762 -34.95 -4.20 37.41
C THR A 762 -34.14 -5.20 38.22
N ALA A 763 -33.70 -4.82 39.43
CA ALA A 763 -33.00 -5.69 40.36
C ALA A 763 -33.98 -6.40 41.32
N MET A 764 -33.73 -7.68 41.62
CA MET A 764 -34.48 -8.47 42.60
C MET A 764 -33.63 -9.54 43.28
N MET A 765 -33.94 -9.89 44.54
CA MET A 765 -33.32 -11.00 45.25
C MET A 765 -34.30 -12.16 45.38
N ILE A 766 -33.84 -13.36 45.09
CA ILE A 766 -34.69 -14.55 44.99
C ILE A 766 -34.09 -15.66 45.86
N GLY A 767 -34.90 -16.28 46.72
CA GLY A 767 -34.50 -17.43 47.52
C GLY A 767 -34.33 -18.69 46.66
N SER A 768 -33.68 -19.72 47.20
CA SER A 768 -33.49 -21.00 46.51
C SER A 768 -34.81 -21.72 46.16
N GLY A 769 -35.90 -21.44 46.88
CA GLY A 769 -37.26 -21.91 46.57
C GLY A 769 -38.04 -21.04 45.55
N GLY A 770 -37.47 -19.93 45.08
CA GLY A 770 -38.10 -19.01 44.12
C GLY A 770 -38.92 -17.87 44.74
N ALA A 771 -38.89 -17.71 46.06
CA ALA A 771 -39.50 -16.58 46.74
C ALA A 771 -38.73 -15.28 46.48
N ILE A 772 -39.41 -14.17 46.28
CA ILE A 772 -38.79 -12.87 46.05
C ILE A 772 -38.58 -12.18 47.41
N HIS A 773 -37.34 -12.03 47.83
CA HIS A 773 -36.96 -11.44 49.13
C HIS A 773 -36.72 -9.93 49.06
N ALA A 774 -36.43 -9.39 47.87
CA ALA A 774 -36.27 -7.96 47.65
C ALA A 774 -36.69 -7.58 46.23
N HIS A 775 -37.47 -6.51 46.10
CA HIS A 775 -37.96 -5.97 44.82
C HIS A 775 -38.39 -4.50 44.99
N ALA A 776 -38.34 -3.70 43.90
CA ALA A 776 -38.68 -2.26 43.92
C ALA A 776 -40.14 -2.00 44.26
N ASP A 777 -41.00 -2.83 43.70
CA ASP A 777 -42.39 -2.95 44.10
C ASP A 777 -42.50 -3.87 45.33
N ALA A 778 -42.78 -3.26 46.49
CA ALA A 778 -42.94 -3.96 47.76
C ALA A 778 -44.09 -4.99 47.75
N THR A 779 -45.07 -4.86 46.85
CA THR A 779 -46.18 -5.84 46.74
C THR A 779 -45.75 -7.18 46.17
N LYS A 780 -44.54 -7.25 45.58
CA LYS A 780 -43.96 -8.47 45.01
C LYS A 780 -43.02 -9.19 45.98
N ILE A 781 -42.83 -8.69 47.20
CA ILE A 781 -41.96 -9.29 48.21
C ILE A 781 -42.75 -10.36 48.97
N ASP A 782 -42.20 -11.57 49.03
CA ASP A 782 -42.78 -12.68 49.78
C ASP A 782 -42.31 -12.65 51.24
N HIS A 783 -43.25 -12.62 52.19
CA HIS A 783 -42.99 -12.57 53.63
C HIS A 783 -43.13 -13.96 54.30
N ASN A 784 -42.39 -14.22 55.39
CA ASN A 784 -42.48 -15.45 56.21
C ASN A 784 -42.32 -16.79 55.44
N VAL A 785 -41.28 -16.85 54.61
CA VAL A 785 -41.02 -17.95 53.68
C VAL A 785 -40.01 -18.99 54.20
N LEU A 786 -39.56 -18.87 55.44
CA LEU A 786 -38.52 -19.74 56.00
C LEU A 786 -38.90 -21.23 55.86
N GLY A 787 -38.19 -21.96 55.00
CA GLY A 787 -38.40 -23.40 54.75
C GLY A 787 -39.57 -23.79 53.83
N LYS A 788 -40.24 -22.84 53.16
CA LYS A 788 -41.36 -23.12 52.22
C LYS A 788 -40.90 -23.04 50.76
N SER A 789 -41.23 -24.05 49.95
CA SER A 789 -41.09 -24.00 48.48
C SER A 789 -42.31 -23.30 47.90
N MET A 790 -42.10 -22.39 46.95
CA MET A 790 -43.20 -21.71 46.25
C MET A 790 -43.82 -22.61 45.18
N ASP A 791 -45.13 -22.50 44.99
CA ASP A 791 -45.85 -23.08 43.85
C ASP A 791 -45.49 -22.34 42.55
N ASP A 792 -45.72 -22.97 41.39
CA ASP A 792 -45.35 -22.41 40.07
C ASP A 792 -46.10 -21.12 39.69
N ASP A 793 -47.18 -20.79 40.41
CA ASP A 793 -47.97 -19.56 40.25
C ASP A 793 -47.56 -18.43 41.23
N ALA A 794 -46.56 -18.66 42.08
CA ALA A 794 -46.10 -17.71 43.11
C ALA A 794 -44.59 -17.38 42.96
N GLY A 795 -44.16 -16.29 43.61
CA GLY A 795 -42.76 -15.81 43.56
C GLY A 795 -42.27 -15.51 42.14
N ILE A 796 -41.00 -15.81 41.85
CA ILE A 796 -40.41 -15.60 40.51
C ILE A 796 -41.07 -16.46 39.43
N TRP A 797 -41.61 -17.62 39.78
CA TRP A 797 -42.18 -18.58 38.83
C TRP A 797 -43.46 -18.04 38.17
N GLY A 798 -44.24 -17.24 38.91
CA GLY A 798 -45.42 -16.53 38.41
C GLY A 798 -45.09 -15.34 37.50
N LEU A 799 -43.85 -14.83 37.52
CA LEU A 799 -43.41 -13.72 36.66
C LEU A 799 -42.85 -14.17 35.31
N LEU A 800 -42.63 -15.48 35.11
CA LEU A 800 -42.10 -16.04 33.86
C LEU A 800 -43.23 -16.42 32.89
N GLY A 801 -43.00 -16.21 31.60
CA GLY A 801 -44.03 -16.36 30.57
C GLY A 801 -44.33 -17.79 30.11
N SER A 802 -43.42 -18.74 30.36
CA SER A 802 -43.53 -20.12 29.87
C SER A 802 -42.84 -21.15 30.77
N ASP A 803 -43.28 -22.41 30.69
CA ASP A 803 -42.66 -23.53 31.42
C ASP A 803 -41.22 -23.80 30.98
N GLU A 804 -40.88 -23.52 29.72
CA GLU A 804 -39.50 -23.61 29.21
C GLU A 804 -38.57 -22.58 29.88
N GLU A 805 -39.04 -21.34 30.05
CA GLU A 805 -38.30 -20.28 30.74
C GLU A 805 -38.12 -20.59 32.24
N ARG A 806 -39.14 -21.18 32.89
CA ARG A 806 -39.07 -21.65 34.28
C ARG A 806 -37.99 -22.71 34.44
N GLN A 807 -37.98 -23.73 33.57
CA GLN A 807 -36.96 -24.78 33.62
C GLN A 807 -35.56 -24.23 33.35
N LEU A 808 -35.42 -23.30 32.39
CA LEU A 808 -34.14 -22.69 32.06
C LEU A 808 -33.56 -21.88 33.22
N LEU A 809 -34.40 -21.15 33.96
CA LEU A 809 -33.96 -20.43 35.16
C LEU A 809 -33.55 -21.40 36.28
N ARG A 810 -34.32 -22.46 36.53
CA ARG A 810 -33.99 -23.51 37.53
C ARG A 810 -32.61 -24.14 37.24
N ASP A 811 -32.38 -24.55 36.00
CA ASP A 811 -31.11 -25.16 35.58
C ASP A 811 -29.90 -24.22 35.81
N ARG A 812 -30.09 -22.91 35.60
CA ARG A 812 -29.04 -21.91 35.80
C ARG A 812 -28.78 -21.61 37.27
N MET A 813 -29.84 -21.54 38.09
CA MET A 813 -29.72 -21.42 39.54
C MET A 813 -28.94 -22.61 40.13
N ASP A 814 -29.30 -23.84 39.77
CA ASP A 814 -28.61 -25.07 40.23
C ASP A 814 -27.12 -25.11 39.82
N LYS A 815 -26.82 -24.66 38.59
CA LYS A 815 -25.45 -24.57 38.10
C LYS A 815 -24.63 -23.53 38.87
N LEU A 816 -25.21 -22.38 39.23
CA LEU A 816 -24.55 -21.35 40.03
C LEU A 816 -24.27 -21.85 41.46
N LYS A 817 -25.22 -22.56 42.07
CA LYS A 817 -25.09 -23.11 43.43
C LYS A 817 -24.08 -24.26 43.52
N SER A 818 -23.91 -25.06 42.48
CA SER A 818 -22.95 -26.18 42.43
C SER A 818 -21.49 -25.78 42.14
N GLY A 819 -21.18 -24.48 42.12
CA GLY A 819 -19.82 -23.96 41.90
C GLY A 819 -19.50 -23.58 40.45
N GLY A 820 -20.52 -23.21 39.67
CA GLY A 820 -20.37 -22.67 38.30
C GLY A 820 -19.65 -21.32 38.22
N LYS A 821 -19.67 -20.69 37.04
CA LYS A 821 -19.17 -19.31 36.84
C LYS A 821 -19.85 -18.38 37.86
N GLY A 822 -19.14 -17.41 38.43
CA GLY A 822 -19.67 -16.57 39.52
C GLY A 822 -20.98 -15.81 39.23
N ALA A 823 -21.32 -15.62 37.95
CA ALA A 823 -22.60 -15.17 37.45
C ALA A 823 -22.91 -15.82 36.09
N GLU A 824 -24.19 -15.85 35.70
CA GLU A 824 -24.67 -16.33 34.41
C GLU A 824 -25.71 -15.34 33.86
N ALA A 825 -25.70 -15.08 32.55
CA ALA A 825 -26.73 -14.31 31.87
C ALA A 825 -27.53 -15.14 30.84
N ILE A 826 -28.84 -14.93 30.80
CA ILE A 826 -29.81 -15.63 29.95
C ILE A 826 -30.87 -14.66 29.46
N PHE A 827 -31.37 -14.83 28.24
CA PHE A 827 -32.52 -14.06 27.76
C PHE A 827 -33.81 -14.73 28.23
N LEU A 828 -34.65 -13.98 28.95
CA LEU A 828 -35.93 -14.45 29.46
C LEU A 828 -36.97 -13.33 29.38
N ARG A 829 -38.24 -13.71 29.35
CA ARG A 829 -39.34 -12.80 29.62
C ARG A 829 -39.73 -12.84 31.10
N VAL A 830 -39.46 -11.74 31.81
CA VAL A 830 -39.78 -11.59 33.24
C VAL A 830 -40.74 -10.42 33.40
N ASP A 831 -41.89 -10.66 34.02
CA ASP A 831 -42.93 -9.63 34.27
C ASP A 831 -43.37 -8.89 32.99
N GLY A 832 -43.45 -9.62 31.88
CA GLY A 832 -43.83 -9.08 30.57
C GLY A 832 -42.70 -8.40 29.79
N ILE A 833 -41.55 -8.14 30.41
CA ILE A 833 -40.35 -7.52 29.81
C ILE A 833 -39.48 -8.59 29.16
N ASN A 834 -39.19 -8.44 27.86
CA ASN A 834 -38.22 -9.28 27.15
C ASN A 834 -36.83 -8.69 27.33
N GLY A 835 -36.02 -9.29 28.21
CA GLY A 835 -34.74 -8.72 28.60
C GLY A 835 -33.64 -9.75 28.74
N LEU A 836 -32.42 -9.26 28.88
CA LEU A 836 -31.31 -10.07 29.31
C LEU A 836 -31.33 -10.13 30.85
N VAL A 837 -31.42 -11.32 31.41
CA VAL A 837 -31.46 -11.58 32.83
C VAL A 837 -30.10 -12.10 33.28
N ALA A 838 -29.46 -11.44 34.24
CA ALA A 838 -28.24 -11.92 34.86
C ALA A 838 -28.49 -12.34 36.31
N LEU A 839 -27.81 -13.40 36.74
CA LEU A 839 -27.98 -14.03 38.05
C LEU A 839 -26.62 -14.29 38.69
N SER A 840 -26.52 -14.14 40.01
CA SER A 840 -25.39 -14.65 40.81
C SER A 840 -25.86 -15.23 42.13
N TYR A 841 -25.14 -16.24 42.63
CA TYR A 841 -25.46 -16.90 43.90
C TYR A 841 -24.76 -16.24 45.10
N LEU A 842 -25.51 -16.00 46.16
CA LEU A 842 -25.09 -15.43 47.43
C LEU A 842 -24.99 -16.54 48.49
N GLU A 843 -23.82 -17.15 48.57
CA GLU A 843 -23.57 -18.34 49.41
C GLU A 843 -23.99 -18.18 50.89
N PRO A 844 -23.70 -17.07 51.61
CA PRO A 844 -24.10 -16.97 53.01
C PRO A 844 -25.62 -16.96 53.22
N LEU A 845 -26.38 -16.44 52.25
CA LEU A 845 -27.84 -16.26 52.32
C LEU A 845 -28.64 -17.45 51.76
N ASP A 846 -28.02 -18.30 50.95
CA ASP A 846 -28.70 -19.24 50.04
C ASP A 846 -29.69 -18.56 49.06
N TRP A 847 -29.41 -17.30 48.70
CA TRP A 847 -30.22 -16.49 47.79
C TRP A 847 -29.49 -16.24 46.46
N TYR A 848 -30.21 -15.72 45.48
CA TYR A 848 -29.72 -15.29 44.19
C TYR A 848 -30.00 -13.80 44.03
N ASN A 849 -28.99 -13.05 43.61
CA ASN A 849 -29.18 -11.71 43.09
C ASN A 849 -29.46 -11.80 41.59
N MET A 850 -30.58 -11.22 41.15
CA MET A 850 -31.03 -11.21 39.76
C MET A 850 -31.25 -9.78 39.28
N ALA A 851 -30.79 -9.47 38.08
CA ALA A 851 -31.05 -8.19 37.40
C ALA A 851 -31.59 -8.44 36.00
N VAL A 852 -32.67 -7.75 35.65
CA VAL A 852 -33.33 -7.79 34.34
C VAL A 852 -32.99 -6.51 33.59
N PHE A 853 -32.31 -6.66 32.45
CA PHE A 853 -31.90 -5.55 31.59
C PHE A 853 -32.83 -5.43 30.39
N GLU A 854 -33.45 -4.27 30.22
CA GLU A 854 -34.16 -3.96 28.99
C GLU A 854 -33.20 -3.84 27.79
N PRO A 855 -33.59 -4.24 26.58
CA PRO A 855 -32.73 -4.13 25.39
C PRO A 855 -32.24 -2.71 25.11
N SER A 856 -33.00 -1.68 25.50
CA SER A 856 -32.64 -0.26 25.40
C SER A 856 -31.55 0.18 26.39
N ALA A 857 -31.38 -0.54 27.51
CA ALA A 857 -30.41 -0.24 28.55
C ALA A 857 -28.99 -0.70 28.18
N LEU A 858 -28.88 -1.75 27.36
CA LEU A 858 -27.62 -2.47 27.12
C LEU A 858 -26.72 -1.83 26.07
N VAL A 859 -27.29 -1.07 25.10
CA VAL A 859 -26.54 -0.35 24.06
C VAL A 859 -27.31 0.89 23.61
N GLY A 860 -26.70 2.07 23.74
CA GLY A 860 -27.25 3.32 23.22
C GLY A 860 -27.33 3.31 21.69
N LEU A 861 -28.46 2.88 21.12
CA LEU A 861 -28.74 2.85 19.68
C LEU A 861 -28.48 4.20 18.96
N ASN A 862 -28.48 5.30 19.70
CA ASN A 862 -28.21 6.64 19.17
C ASN A 862 -26.73 6.86 18.78
N GLU A 863 -25.76 6.22 19.43
CA GLU A 863 -24.33 6.38 19.11
C GLU A 863 -23.96 5.62 17.82
N ALA A 864 -24.52 4.42 17.64
CA ALA A 864 -24.34 3.65 16.42
C ALA A 864 -24.93 4.38 15.21
N GLY A 865 -26.11 5.01 15.36
CA GLY A 865 -26.74 5.81 14.31
C GLY A 865 -25.95 7.07 13.94
N THR A 866 -25.31 7.73 14.91
CA THR A 866 -24.47 8.92 14.63
C THR A 866 -23.16 8.53 13.95
N LEU A 867 -22.52 7.43 14.36
CA LEU A 867 -21.37 6.87 13.65
C LEU A 867 -21.74 6.45 12.23
N LEU A 868 -22.90 5.84 12.03
CA LEU A 868 -23.41 5.49 10.70
C LEU A 868 -23.60 6.73 9.83
N ALA A 869 -24.23 7.78 10.38
CA ALA A 869 -24.42 9.04 9.67
C ALA A 869 -23.09 9.72 9.34
N ALA A 870 -22.12 9.69 10.26
CA ALA A 870 -20.77 10.22 10.05
C ALA A 870 -20.00 9.44 8.98
N LEU A 871 -20.10 8.11 8.97
CA LEU A 871 -19.48 7.25 7.96
C LEU A 871 -20.12 7.45 6.58
N VAL A 872 -21.44 7.56 6.50
CA VAL A 872 -22.15 7.86 5.24
C VAL A 872 -21.77 9.25 4.72
N LEU A 873 -21.70 10.24 5.61
CA LEU A 873 -21.28 11.60 5.25
C LEU A 873 -19.82 11.62 4.79
N ALA A 874 -18.91 10.98 5.52
CA ALA A 874 -17.50 10.88 5.16
C ALA A 874 -17.32 10.14 3.83
N PHE A 875 -18.03 9.03 3.62
CA PHE A 875 -18.04 8.30 2.35
C PHE A 875 -18.50 9.19 1.19
N SER A 876 -19.55 9.98 1.41
CA SER A 876 -20.11 10.87 0.38
C SER A 876 -19.18 12.03 0.07
N ILE A 877 -18.52 12.60 1.07
CA ILE A 877 -17.46 13.60 0.90
C ILE A 877 -16.31 13.00 0.10
N SER A 878 -15.87 11.77 0.42
CA SER A 878 -14.80 11.07 -0.32
C SER A 878 -15.18 10.82 -1.78
N VAL A 879 -16.42 10.44 -2.07
CA VAL A 879 -16.92 10.28 -3.46
C VAL A 879 -16.90 11.62 -4.21
N ILE A 880 -17.37 12.69 -3.57
CA ILE A 880 -17.35 14.04 -4.18
C ILE A 880 -15.90 14.50 -4.41
N ALA A 881 -15.03 14.36 -3.41
CA ALA A 881 -13.62 14.70 -3.48
C ALA A 881 -12.91 13.89 -4.57
N PHE A 882 -13.24 12.61 -4.74
CA PHE A 882 -12.69 11.77 -5.79
C PHE A 882 -13.16 12.19 -7.18
N VAL A 883 -14.45 12.49 -7.37
CA VAL A 883 -14.99 12.96 -8.67
C VAL A 883 -14.39 14.31 -9.05
N VAL A 884 -14.31 15.24 -8.09
CA VAL A 884 -13.68 16.56 -8.28
C VAL A 884 -12.18 16.39 -8.54
N GLY A 885 -11.51 15.54 -7.75
CA GLY A 885 -10.09 15.21 -7.89
C GLY A 885 -9.78 14.62 -9.26
N GLN A 886 -10.54 13.64 -9.74
CA GLN A 886 -10.43 13.09 -11.10
C GLN A 886 -10.59 14.17 -12.17
N ASN A 887 -11.55 15.09 -11.99
CA ASN A 887 -11.76 16.16 -12.95
C ASN A 887 -10.57 17.15 -13.00
N ILE A 888 -9.98 17.47 -11.86
CA ILE A 888 -8.86 18.41 -11.74
C ILE A 888 -7.53 17.76 -12.13
N LEU A 889 -7.25 16.56 -11.61
CA LEU A 889 -5.97 15.87 -11.77
C LEU A 889 -5.85 15.18 -13.12
N VAL A 890 -6.93 14.62 -13.67
CA VAL A 890 -6.85 13.79 -14.88
C VAL A 890 -7.56 14.42 -16.08
N ILE A 891 -8.84 14.79 -15.92
CA ILE A 891 -9.67 15.22 -17.07
C ILE A 891 -9.23 16.56 -17.62
N ARG A 892 -8.94 17.54 -16.76
CA ARG A 892 -8.54 18.89 -17.19
C ARG A 892 -7.19 18.89 -17.93
N PRO A 893 -6.12 18.25 -17.44
CA PRO A 893 -4.85 18.14 -18.19
C PRO A 893 -5.00 17.37 -19.50
N LEU A 894 -5.75 16.27 -19.53
CA LEU A 894 -6.01 15.53 -20.78
C LEU A 894 -6.76 16.38 -21.82
N ASN A 895 -7.69 17.22 -21.38
CA ASN A 895 -8.37 18.14 -22.29
C ASN A 895 -7.41 19.23 -22.80
N GLN A 896 -6.51 19.75 -21.97
CA GLN A 896 -5.47 20.71 -22.40
C GLN A 896 -4.52 20.08 -23.43
N LEU A 897 -4.04 18.85 -23.17
CA LEU A 897 -3.24 18.07 -24.13
C LEU A 897 -3.99 17.83 -25.44
N THR A 898 -5.28 17.46 -25.37
CA THR A 898 -6.10 17.23 -26.58
C THR A 898 -6.28 18.52 -27.39
N HIS A 899 -6.50 19.66 -26.73
CA HIS A 899 -6.62 20.95 -27.43
C HIS A 899 -5.26 21.44 -27.95
N GLY A 900 -4.18 21.22 -27.19
CA GLY A 900 -2.82 21.51 -27.63
C GLY A 900 -2.43 20.72 -28.86
N ALA A 901 -2.69 19.42 -28.88
CA ALA A 901 -2.44 18.55 -30.02
C ALA A 901 -3.25 18.93 -31.26
N ARG A 902 -4.52 19.37 -31.09
CA ARG A 902 -5.31 19.89 -32.22
C ARG A 902 -4.73 21.18 -32.78
N ARG A 903 -4.35 22.14 -31.94
CA ARG A 903 -3.71 23.39 -32.38
C ARG A 903 -2.38 23.12 -33.09
N LEU A 904 -1.58 22.18 -32.58
CA LEU A 904 -0.34 21.74 -33.22
C LEU A 904 -0.60 21.11 -34.60
N SER A 905 -1.67 20.30 -34.72
CA SER A 905 -2.12 19.74 -36.01
C SER A 905 -2.65 20.81 -36.98
N ASP A 906 -3.18 21.92 -36.48
CA ASP A 906 -3.69 23.04 -37.27
C ASP A 906 -2.58 24.03 -37.70
N GLY A 907 -1.30 23.71 -37.41
CA GLY A 907 -0.12 24.46 -37.86
C GLY A 907 0.42 25.49 -36.87
N ASP A 908 -0.09 25.53 -35.63
CA ASP A 908 0.45 26.38 -34.56
C ASP A 908 1.54 25.62 -33.77
N TYR A 909 2.79 25.78 -34.18
CA TYR A 909 3.95 25.08 -33.59
C TYR A 909 4.49 25.71 -32.30
N HIS A 910 3.97 26.89 -31.90
CA HIS A 910 4.37 27.57 -30.66
C HIS A 910 3.48 27.23 -29.45
N VAL A 911 2.65 26.19 -29.57
CA VAL A 911 1.78 25.75 -28.47
C VAL A 911 2.62 25.24 -27.29
N GLN A 912 2.55 25.97 -26.19
CA GLN A 912 3.12 25.54 -24.91
C GLN A 912 1.99 25.20 -23.93
N LEU A 913 2.01 23.97 -23.42
CA LEU A 913 1.15 23.55 -22.34
C LEU A 913 1.81 23.89 -20.99
N ALA A 914 1.04 24.46 -20.06
CA ALA A 914 1.51 24.73 -18.71
C ALA A 914 1.78 23.41 -17.98
N VAL A 915 3.03 23.21 -17.54
CA VAL A 915 3.44 22.01 -16.80
C VAL A 915 3.39 22.32 -15.31
N GLU A 916 2.23 22.11 -14.70
CA GLU A 916 2.04 22.32 -13.25
C GLU A 916 2.27 21.03 -12.44
N GLN A 917 2.23 19.85 -13.09
CA GLN A 917 2.26 18.54 -12.42
C GLN A 917 3.59 17.80 -12.63
N GLN A 918 4.02 17.03 -11.62
CA GLN A 918 5.26 16.22 -11.62
C GLN A 918 4.99 14.71 -11.76
N ASP A 919 3.89 14.34 -12.40
CA ASP A 919 3.46 12.96 -12.65
C ASP A 919 3.54 12.61 -14.15
N GLU A 920 3.00 11.46 -14.55
CA GLU A 920 3.03 10.97 -15.95
C GLU A 920 2.27 11.89 -16.91
N LEU A 921 1.25 12.61 -16.44
CA LEU A 921 0.54 13.62 -17.24
C LEU A 921 1.37 14.89 -17.39
N GLY A 922 2.11 15.26 -16.33
CA GLY A 922 3.18 16.24 -16.37
C GLY A 922 4.29 15.86 -17.35
N ASP A 923 4.76 14.61 -17.33
CA ASP A 923 5.75 14.08 -18.26
C ASP A 923 5.21 14.04 -19.69
N LEU A 924 3.95 13.68 -19.90
CA LEU A 924 3.33 13.73 -21.22
C LEU A 924 3.21 15.17 -21.72
N SER A 925 2.95 16.13 -20.84
CA SER A 925 2.92 17.56 -21.18
C SER A 925 4.32 18.11 -21.47
N ARG A 926 5.34 17.70 -20.71
CA ARG A 926 6.76 17.98 -21.00
C ARG A 926 7.16 17.39 -22.35
N THR A 927 6.84 16.13 -22.58
CA THR A 927 7.14 15.42 -23.83
C THR A 927 6.38 16.05 -25.00
N PHE A 928 5.12 16.46 -24.82
CA PHE A 928 4.35 17.20 -25.81
C PHE A 928 5.00 18.54 -26.14
N ASN A 929 5.43 19.30 -25.13
CA ASN A 929 6.16 20.56 -25.33
C ASN A 929 7.50 20.32 -26.04
N THR A 930 8.23 19.26 -25.70
CA THR A 930 9.46 18.87 -26.38
C THR A 930 9.17 18.49 -27.84
N MET A 931 8.10 17.74 -28.12
CA MET A 931 7.68 17.42 -29.49
C MET A 931 7.27 18.68 -30.26
N ALA A 932 6.49 19.58 -29.66
CA ALA A 932 6.08 20.84 -30.29
C ALA A 932 7.29 21.73 -30.58
N ALA A 933 8.23 21.85 -29.64
CA ALA A 933 9.49 22.56 -29.84
C ALA A 933 10.40 21.89 -30.86
N THR A 934 10.43 20.55 -30.90
CA THR A 934 11.21 19.77 -31.89
C THR A 934 10.60 19.91 -33.28
N ILE A 935 9.27 19.92 -33.41
CA ILE A 935 8.58 20.15 -34.68
C ILE A 935 8.77 21.60 -35.13
N ASP A 936 8.68 22.59 -34.23
CA ASP A 936 9.01 23.99 -34.52
C ASP A 936 10.48 24.15 -34.97
N ASP A 937 11.41 23.49 -34.30
CA ASP A 937 12.84 23.47 -34.66
C ASP A 937 13.12 22.69 -35.95
N TYR A 938 12.40 21.60 -36.22
CA TYR A 938 12.44 20.89 -37.49
C TYR A 938 11.84 21.71 -38.62
N THR A 939 10.75 22.46 -38.39
CA THR A 939 10.14 23.34 -39.39
C THR A 939 11.07 24.53 -39.68
N LYS A 940 11.73 25.09 -38.66
CA LYS A 940 12.78 26.13 -38.81
C LYS A 940 14.05 25.61 -39.50
N ASN A 941 14.50 24.40 -39.18
CA ASN A 941 15.60 23.73 -39.87
C ASN A 941 15.20 23.14 -41.23
N LEU A 942 13.90 22.97 -41.51
CA LEU A 942 13.40 22.52 -42.79
C LEU A 942 13.67 23.58 -43.85
N GLU A 943 13.64 24.89 -43.55
CA GLU A 943 14.03 25.91 -44.53
C GLU A 943 15.51 25.74 -44.95
N THR A 944 16.39 25.47 -43.98
CA THR A 944 17.83 25.21 -44.24
C THR A 944 18.08 23.87 -44.93
N LYS A 945 17.31 22.81 -44.61
CA LYS A 945 17.41 21.47 -45.25
C LYS A 945 16.66 21.34 -46.56
N VAL A 946 15.61 22.14 -46.77
CA VAL A 946 14.93 22.28 -48.05
C VAL A 946 15.87 22.97 -49.01
N ASP A 947 16.64 23.99 -48.62
CA ASP A 947 17.67 24.55 -49.50
C ASP A 947 18.78 23.54 -49.87
N GLU A 948 19.21 22.71 -48.91
CA GLU A 948 20.25 21.69 -49.12
C GLU A 948 19.76 20.52 -50.01
N ARG A 949 18.54 20.01 -49.77
CA ARG A 949 17.90 18.97 -50.60
C ARG A 949 17.36 19.48 -51.93
N THR A 950 16.94 20.75 -52.03
CA THR A 950 16.57 21.38 -53.30
C THR A 950 17.80 21.53 -54.18
N ARG A 951 18.97 21.80 -53.60
CA ARG A 951 20.24 21.86 -54.33
C ARG A 951 20.71 20.48 -54.81
N GLU A 952 20.68 19.46 -53.96
CA GLU A 952 21.02 18.08 -54.37
C GLU A 952 20.04 17.52 -55.42
N LEU A 953 18.74 17.81 -55.28
CA LEU A 953 17.72 17.38 -56.24
C LEU A 953 17.82 18.17 -57.56
N SER A 954 18.13 19.46 -57.51
CA SER A 954 18.34 20.30 -58.71
C SER A 954 19.60 19.91 -59.47
N GLU A 955 20.69 19.54 -58.79
CA GLU A 955 21.92 19.05 -59.42
C GLU A 955 21.69 17.69 -60.11
N ALA A 956 20.91 16.78 -59.50
CA ALA A 956 20.51 15.52 -60.13
C ALA A 956 19.54 15.75 -61.32
N TYR A 957 18.62 16.71 -61.21
CA TYR A 957 17.70 17.08 -62.29
C TYR A 957 18.44 17.71 -63.48
N GLU A 958 19.39 18.63 -63.26
CA GLU A 958 20.19 19.25 -64.34
C GLU A 958 21.06 18.22 -65.09
N ILE A 959 21.64 17.24 -64.40
CA ILE A 959 22.44 16.19 -65.04
C ILE A 959 21.57 15.28 -65.94
N ILE A 960 20.38 14.90 -65.47
CA ILE A 960 19.46 14.05 -66.24
C ILE A 960 18.84 14.83 -67.40
N THR A 961 18.32 16.04 -67.16
CA THR A 961 17.77 16.91 -68.22
C THR A 961 18.82 17.27 -69.26
N GLY A 962 20.07 17.57 -68.85
CA GLY A 962 21.17 17.84 -69.78
C GLY A 962 21.52 16.65 -70.68
N SER A 963 21.39 15.40 -70.19
CA SER A 963 21.63 14.20 -70.98
C SER A 963 20.53 13.92 -72.01
N ILE A 964 19.28 14.25 -71.68
CA ILE A 964 18.11 14.05 -72.56
C ILE A 964 18.02 15.17 -73.61
N ASP A 965 18.33 16.42 -73.25
CA ASP A 965 18.46 17.53 -74.22
C ASP A 965 19.57 17.26 -75.25
N TYR A 966 20.68 16.65 -74.81
CA TYR A 966 21.75 16.23 -75.70
C TYR A 966 21.30 15.14 -76.69
N ALA A 967 20.55 14.14 -76.21
CA ALA A 967 19.95 13.11 -77.07
C ALA A 967 18.98 13.70 -78.11
N SER A 968 18.20 14.74 -77.74
CA SER A 968 17.32 15.46 -78.66
C SER A 968 18.07 16.16 -79.80
N ARG A 969 19.21 16.78 -79.49
CA ARG A 969 20.07 17.39 -80.52
C ARG A 969 20.62 16.35 -81.49
N ILE A 970 21.02 15.17 -81.00
CA ILE A 970 21.48 14.06 -81.85
C ILE A 970 20.34 13.59 -82.76
N GLN A 971 19.17 13.30 -82.20
CA GLN A 971 18.04 12.80 -82.99
C GLN A 971 17.63 13.76 -84.11
N ARG A 972 17.50 15.07 -83.80
CA ARG A 972 17.16 16.09 -84.81
C ARG A 972 18.20 16.18 -85.93
N SER A 973 19.47 15.88 -85.66
CA SER A 973 20.52 15.87 -86.70
C SER A 973 20.47 14.65 -87.63
N VAL A 974 19.75 13.58 -87.25
CA VAL A 974 19.58 12.37 -88.06
C VAL A 974 18.34 12.47 -88.97
N LEU A 975 17.34 13.27 -88.58
CA LEU A 975 16.16 13.52 -89.40
C LEU A 975 16.49 14.45 -90.59
N PRO A 976 15.86 14.25 -91.77
CA PRO A 976 16.09 15.10 -92.93
C PRO A 976 15.64 16.56 -92.69
N GLU A 977 16.43 17.52 -93.18
CA GLU A 977 15.98 18.92 -93.26
C GLU A 977 14.80 19.05 -94.25
N THR A 978 13.82 19.89 -93.93
CA THR A 978 12.52 19.95 -94.63
C THR A 978 12.59 20.58 -96.02
N ASP A 979 13.65 21.35 -96.28
CA ASP A 979 13.99 22.01 -97.54
C ASP A 979 14.54 21.05 -98.61
N VAL A 980 15.07 19.89 -98.21
CA VAL A 980 15.56 18.84 -99.14
C VAL A 980 14.43 18.20 -99.97
N MET A 981 13.17 18.44 -99.61
CA MET A 981 11.99 17.89 -100.30
C MET A 981 11.40 18.85 -101.34
N ASP A 982 11.72 20.15 -101.29
CA ASP A 982 11.17 21.18 -102.17
C ASP A 982 11.55 20.95 -103.66
N ASP A 983 12.67 20.29 -103.93
CA ASP A 983 13.19 20.02 -105.28
C ASP A 983 12.56 18.79 -105.97
N ASP A 984 11.89 17.92 -105.19
CA ASP A 984 11.40 16.60 -105.62
C ASP A 984 9.87 16.47 -105.59
N PHE A 985 9.17 17.34 -104.84
CA PHE A 985 7.71 17.36 -104.75
C PHE A 985 7.14 18.73 -105.17
N GLN A 986 5.92 18.74 -105.73
CA GLN A 986 5.25 19.99 -106.10
C GLN A 986 4.84 20.79 -104.86
N ASP A 987 4.39 20.08 -103.83
CA ASP A 987 3.87 20.63 -102.58
C ASP A 987 3.88 19.50 -101.54
N HIS A 988 4.29 19.79 -100.30
CA HIS A 988 4.35 18.83 -99.20
C HIS A 988 4.19 19.50 -97.84
N PHE A 989 3.91 18.68 -96.83
CA PHE A 989 4.04 19.07 -95.44
C PHE A 989 4.55 17.90 -94.59
N ILE A 990 5.23 18.26 -93.51
CA ILE A 990 5.59 17.34 -92.43
C ILE A 990 5.06 17.93 -91.12
N ILE A 991 4.37 17.09 -90.36
CA ILE A 991 4.06 17.28 -88.95
C ILE A 991 4.89 16.22 -88.24
N TRP A 992 5.85 16.66 -87.43
CA TRP A 992 6.62 15.77 -86.56
C TRP A 992 6.77 16.43 -85.20
N GLU A 993 6.13 15.85 -84.19
CA GLU A 993 6.19 16.33 -82.82
C GLU A 993 6.40 15.13 -81.88
N PRO A 994 7.50 15.08 -81.12
CA PRO A 994 7.68 14.04 -80.11
C PRO A 994 6.74 14.27 -78.93
N ARG A 995 6.31 13.19 -78.28
CA ARG A 995 5.51 13.21 -77.05
C ARG A 995 6.32 13.69 -75.85
N ASP A 996 7.57 13.25 -75.79
CA ASP A 996 8.55 13.62 -74.77
C ASP A 996 9.63 14.56 -75.41
N VAL A 997 10.85 14.61 -74.89
CA VAL A 997 11.95 15.44 -75.46
C VAL A 997 12.56 14.86 -76.75
N VAL A 998 12.37 13.56 -76.96
CA VAL A 998 12.78 12.74 -78.12
C VAL A 998 11.66 11.73 -78.43
N GLY A 999 11.55 11.27 -79.68
CA GLY A 999 10.46 10.37 -80.14
C GLY A 999 10.96 9.07 -80.80
N GLY A 1000 10.11 8.06 -80.93
CA GLY A 1000 10.30 6.88 -81.78
C GLY A 1000 9.87 7.10 -83.24
N ASP A 1001 8.91 7.99 -83.49
CA ASP A 1001 8.49 8.30 -84.86
C ASP A 1001 9.60 8.95 -85.68
N LEU A 1002 9.69 8.60 -86.97
CA LEU A 1002 10.58 9.25 -87.92
C LEU A 1002 9.95 9.41 -89.30
N TYR A 1003 10.43 10.41 -90.01
CA TYR A 1003 10.26 10.53 -91.45
C TYR A 1003 11.63 10.53 -92.11
N TRP A 1004 11.70 10.01 -93.32
CA TRP A 1004 12.94 9.93 -94.07
C TRP A 1004 12.70 10.19 -95.55
N HIS A 1005 13.54 11.03 -96.15
CA HIS A 1005 13.48 11.36 -97.56
C HIS A 1005 14.89 11.33 -98.17
N ARG A 1006 15.02 10.74 -99.35
CA ARG A 1006 16.24 10.83 -100.16
C ARG A 1006 15.94 10.65 -101.62
N ASN A 1007 16.61 11.44 -102.44
CA ASN A 1007 16.62 11.25 -103.87
C ASN A 1007 17.57 10.11 -104.25
N THR A 1008 17.05 9.08 -104.93
CA THR A 1008 17.84 7.94 -105.41
C THR A 1008 18.00 8.03 -106.93
N PHE A 1009 18.86 7.19 -107.52
CA PHE A 1009 19.03 7.19 -108.98
C PHE A 1009 17.73 6.80 -109.72
N SER A 1010 16.89 5.97 -109.12
CA SER A 1010 15.60 5.53 -109.67
C SER A 1010 14.42 6.44 -109.29
N GLY A 1011 14.67 7.49 -108.50
CA GLY A 1011 13.70 8.53 -108.14
C GLY A 1011 13.56 8.77 -106.63
N PRO A 1012 12.70 9.73 -106.22
CA PRO A 1012 12.54 10.10 -104.81
C PRO A 1012 11.92 9.01 -103.95
N LEU A 1013 12.50 8.78 -102.76
CA LEU A 1013 11.99 7.87 -101.74
C LEU A 1013 11.50 8.65 -100.53
N ILE A 1014 10.27 8.39 -100.09
CA ILE A 1014 9.71 8.96 -98.86
C ILE A 1014 9.19 7.86 -97.94
N ILE A 1015 9.55 7.97 -96.67
CA ILE A 1015 9.31 6.97 -95.65
C ILE A 1015 8.75 7.64 -94.41
N VAL A 1016 7.74 7.01 -93.83
CA VAL A 1016 7.26 7.32 -92.48
C VAL A 1016 7.29 6.04 -91.68
N ALA A 1017 7.83 6.12 -90.47
CA ALA A 1017 7.92 4.98 -89.59
C ALA A 1017 7.60 5.37 -88.15
N ASP A 1018 7.00 4.40 -87.48
CA ASP A 1018 6.54 4.41 -86.11
C ASP A 1018 7.27 3.28 -85.39
N CYS A 1019 8.12 3.62 -84.44
CA CYS A 1019 8.99 2.68 -83.75
C CYS A 1019 8.40 2.31 -82.39
N THR A 1020 8.60 1.07 -81.95
CA THR A 1020 8.16 0.64 -80.63
C THR A 1020 8.77 1.51 -79.52
N GLY A 1021 7.90 2.09 -78.69
CA GLY A 1021 8.26 2.87 -77.51
C GLY A 1021 8.43 4.37 -77.77
N HIS A 1022 8.27 5.18 -76.73
CA HIS A 1022 8.41 6.64 -76.79
C HIS A 1022 9.65 7.11 -76.00
N GLY A 1023 10.05 8.37 -76.17
CA GLY A 1023 11.18 8.92 -75.43
C GLY A 1023 12.53 8.36 -75.89
N VAL A 1024 13.48 8.24 -74.95
CA VAL A 1024 14.87 7.83 -75.27
C VAL A 1024 14.96 6.43 -75.92
N PRO A 1025 14.24 5.38 -75.45
CA PRO A 1025 14.23 4.08 -76.12
C PRO A 1025 13.69 4.13 -77.56
N GLY A 1026 12.60 4.87 -77.80
CA GLY A 1026 12.06 5.08 -79.15
C GLY A 1026 13.06 5.77 -80.08
N ALA A 1027 13.76 6.79 -79.58
CA ALA A 1027 14.77 7.50 -80.37
C ALA A 1027 15.97 6.62 -80.77
N PHE A 1028 16.39 5.68 -79.91
CA PHE A 1028 17.38 4.67 -80.28
C PHE A 1028 16.88 3.73 -81.38
N MET A 1029 15.62 3.30 -81.29
CA MET A 1029 14.98 2.51 -82.34
C MET A 1029 14.91 3.27 -83.67
N GLY A 1030 14.58 4.56 -83.66
CA GLY A 1030 14.58 5.40 -84.86
C GLY A 1030 15.98 5.57 -85.49
N MET A 1031 17.04 5.66 -84.67
CA MET A 1031 18.42 5.68 -85.16
C MET A 1031 18.85 4.33 -85.77
N ILE A 1032 18.47 3.21 -85.14
CA ILE A 1032 18.71 1.86 -85.67
C ILE A 1032 17.97 1.68 -87.00
N ALA A 1033 16.71 2.09 -87.07
CA ALA A 1033 15.89 2.05 -88.28
C ALA A 1033 16.51 2.89 -89.41
N THR A 1034 17.00 4.09 -89.10
CA THR A 1034 17.67 4.96 -90.08
C THR A 1034 18.99 4.35 -90.58
N GLY A 1035 19.77 3.71 -89.70
CA GLY A 1035 20.98 2.97 -90.08
C GLY A 1035 20.66 1.76 -90.98
N ALA A 1036 19.68 0.95 -90.56
CA ALA A 1036 19.21 -0.22 -91.32
C ALA A 1036 18.65 0.18 -92.70
N LEU A 1037 17.92 1.29 -92.79
CA LEU A 1037 17.41 1.83 -94.05
C LEU A 1037 18.54 2.28 -94.98
N ASN A 1038 19.50 3.07 -94.47
CA ASN A 1038 20.64 3.51 -95.27
C ASN A 1038 21.45 2.33 -95.81
N HIS A 1039 21.64 1.29 -94.99
CA HIS A 1039 22.32 0.06 -95.40
C HIS A 1039 21.50 -0.71 -96.43
N ALA A 1040 20.19 -0.90 -96.20
CA ALA A 1040 19.30 -1.57 -97.13
C ALA A 1040 19.28 -0.88 -98.51
N LEU A 1041 19.29 0.44 -98.53
CA LEU A 1041 19.35 1.24 -99.76
C LEU A 1041 20.70 1.13 -100.47
N ALA A 1042 21.81 1.08 -99.73
CA ALA A 1042 23.14 0.88 -100.32
C ALA A 1042 23.27 -0.48 -101.01
N GLU A 1043 22.62 -1.53 -100.48
CA GLU A 1043 22.60 -2.87 -101.07
C GLU A 1043 21.56 -3.03 -102.19
N ASN A 1044 20.52 -2.19 -102.22
CA ASN A 1044 19.45 -2.22 -103.23
C ASN A 1044 19.30 -0.85 -103.91
N PRO A 1045 20.22 -0.49 -104.85
CA PRO A 1045 20.23 0.85 -105.46
C PRO A 1045 19.02 1.16 -106.33
N ASP A 1046 18.23 0.15 -106.72
CA ASP A 1046 16.99 0.31 -107.48
C ASP A 1046 15.82 0.80 -106.62
N ALA A 1047 16.01 0.88 -105.30
CA ALA A 1047 15.05 1.41 -104.33
C ALA A 1047 13.66 0.74 -104.39
N ASP A 1048 13.62 -0.57 -104.71
CA ASP A 1048 12.40 -1.34 -104.73
C ASP A 1048 11.79 -1.45 -103.31
N PRO A 1049 10.56 -0.92 -103.06
CA PRO A 1049 10.02 -0.82 -101.70
C PRO A 1049 9.93 -2.17 -100.96
N ALA A 1050 9.56 -3.26 -101.64
CA ALA A 1050 9.44 -4.57 -100.99
C ALA A 1050 10.79 -5.14 -100.55
N ARG A 1051 11.84 -5.00 -101.39
CA ARG A 1051 13.20 -5.42 -101.04
C ARG A 1051 13.81 -4.58 -99.93
N LEU A 1052 13.55 -3.27 -99.93
CA LEU A 1052 13.98 -2.40 -98.83
C LEU A 1052 13.35 -2.82 -97.50
N LEU A 1053 12.02 -3.06 -97.47
CA LEU A 1053 11.33 -3.56 -96.28
C LEU A 1053 11.86 -4.91 -95.81
N GLN A 1054 12.02 -5.87 -96.72
CA GLN A 1054 12.55 -7.19 -96.40
C GLN A 1054 13.96 -7.09 -95.80
N ARG A 1055 14.83 -6.26 -96.39
CA ARG A 1055 16.20 -6.11 -95.91
C ARG A 1055 16.27 -5.34 -94.59
N MET A 1056 15.45 -4.31 -94.41
CA MET A 1056 15.31 -3.62 -93.12
C MET A 1056 14.86 -4.57 -92.01
N ASN A 1057 13.91 -5.47 -92.28
CA ASN A 1057 13.47 -6.47 -91.31
C ASN A 1057 14.61 -7.37 -90.84
N GLN A 1058 15.51 -7.78 -91.74
CA GLN A 1058 16.70 -8.55 -91.40
C GLN A 1058 17.67 -7.75 -90.54
N LEU A 1059 18.03 -6.54 -90.99
CA LEU A 1059 19.04 -5.70 -90.34
C LEU A 1059 18.60 -5.24 -88.95
N VAL A 1060 17.32 -4.91 -88.76
CA VAL A 1060 16.78 -4.53 -87.44
C VAL A 1060 16.79 -5.74 -86.51
N LYS A 1061 16.43 -6.94 -86.99
CA LYS A 1061 16.50 -8.17 -86.20
C LYS A 1061 17.92 -8.50 -85.76
N GLU A 1062 18.88 -8.44 -86.68
CA GLU A 1062 20.30 -8.67 -86.40
C GLU A 1062 20.84 -7.64 -85.39
N SER A 1063 20.46 -6.37 -85.54
CA SER A 1063 20.92 -5.28 -84.66
C SER A 1063 20.42 -5.42 -83.22
N LEU A 1064 19.21 -5.97 -83.05
CA LEU A 1064 18.59 -6.19 -81.74
C LEU A 1064 18.79 -7.63 -81.20
N GLY A 1065 19.50 -8.49 -81.94
CA GLY A 1065 19.69 -9.90 -81.60
C GLY A 1065 18.39 -10.73 -81.62
N GLN A 1066 17.37 -10.25 -82.34
CA GLN A 1066 16.05 -10.86 -82.47
C GLN A 1066 15.99 -11.98 -83.52
N ASP A 1067 17.10 -12.22 -84.21
CA ASP A 1067 17.37 -13.38 -85.06
C ASP A 1067 17.78 -14.63 -84.27
N ARG A 1068 18.07 -14.49 -82.95
CA ARG A 1068 18.49 -15.57 -82.05
C ARG A 1068 17.36 -16.02 -81.12
N ASP A 1069 17.40 -17.28 -80.70
CA ASP A 1069 16.39 -17.84 -79.78
C ASP A 1069 16.44 -17.21 -78.38
N ASP A 1070 17.61 -16.69 -77.96
CA ASP A 1070 17.88 -16.09 -76.65
C ASP A 1070 17.77 -14.56 -76.59
N GLY A 1071 17.34 -13.90 -77.68
CA GLY A 1071 17.14 -12.45 -77.68
C GLY A 1071 16.08 -12.02 -76.65
N GLU A 1072 16.30 -10.91 -75.94
CA GLU A 1072 15.37 -10.41 -74.92
C GLU A 1072 14.37 -9.35 -75.45
N SER A 1073 14.74 -8.65 -76.53
CA SER A 1073 13.93 -7.58 -77.15
C SER A 1073 12.87 -8.14 -78.09
N ASP A 1074 11.67 -7.54 -78.12
CA ASP A 1074 10.66 -7.74 -79.17
C ASP A 1074 10.23 -6.39 -79.76
N ASP A 1075 11.17 -5.46 -79.80
CA ASP A 1075 10.98 -4.13 -80.38
C ASP A 1075 11.09 -4.18 -81.91
N GLY A 1076 10.39 -3.27 -82.56
CA GLY A 1076 10.27 -3.22 -84.01
C GLY A 1076 9.74 -1.88 -84.47
N LEU A 1077 9.30 -1.82 -85.71
CA LEU A 1077 8.68 -0.62 -86.26
C LEU A 1077 7.61 -0.97 -87.30
N GLU A 1078 6.63 -0.10 -87.40
CA GLU A 1078 5.66 -0.03 -88.46
C GLU A 1078 6.09 1.05 -89.44
N LEU A 1079 6.08 0.78 -90.74
CA LEU A 1079 6.73 1.67 -91.70
C LEU A 1079 6.08 1.59 -93.08
N GLY A 1080 5.89 2.75 -93.70
CA GLY A 1080 5.42 2.91 -95.08
C GLY A 1080 6.52 3.50 -95.96
N ILE A 1081 6.74 2.91 -97.13
CA ILE A 1081 7.70 3.39 -98.13
C ILE A 1081 6.95 3.73 -99.43
N CYS A 1082 7.13 4.95 -99.92
CA CYS A 1082 6.73 5.34 -101.26
C CYS A 1082 7.98 5.67 -102.09
N HIS A 1083 8.13 4.99 -103.23
CA HIS A 1083 9.15 5.27 -104.22
C HIS A 1083 8.48 5.82 -105.49
N LEU A 1084 8.84 7.03 -105.87
CA LEU A 1084 8.36 7.67 -107.09
C LEU A 1084 9.33 7.35 -108.22
N ASP A 1085 8.85 6.65 -109.25
CA ASP A 1085 9.62 6.32 -110.45
C ASP A 1085 9.20 7.31 -111.57
N PRO A 1086 9.96 8.39 -111.80
CA PRO A 1086 9.60 9.41 -112.77
C PRO A 1086 9.69 8.90 -114.21
N GLU A 1087 10.55 7.93 -114.50
CA GLU A 1087 10.67 7.35 -115.85
C GLU A 1087 9.46 6.49 -116.21
N ALA A 1088 8.96 5.70 -115.25
CA ALA A 1088 7.78 4.87 -115.45
C ALA A 1088 6.46 5.64 -115.22
N GLY A 1089 6.49 6.81 -114.60
CA GLY A 1089 5.30 7.60 -114.28
C GLY A 1089 4.40 6.94 -113.23
N VAL A 1090 5.01 6.20 -112.29
CA VAL A 1090 4.29 5.43 -111.25
C VAL A 1090 4.86 5.68 -109.86
N LEU A 1091 3.99 5.65 -108.85
CA LEU A 1091 4.38 5.58 -107.44
C LEU A 1091 4.23 4.14 -106.95
N ARG A 1092 5.29 3.57 -106.39
CA ARG A 1092 5.28 2.24 -105.77
C ARG A 1092 5.21 2.40 -104.26
N PHE A 1093 4.18 1.83 -103.65
CA PHE A 1093 3.98 1.81 -102.20
C PHE A 1093 4.11 0.40 -101.65
N ALA A 1094 4.85 0.25 -100.56
CA ALA A 1094 4.77 -0.93 -99.71
C ALA A 1094 4.72 -0.49 -98.24
N GLY A 1095 3.89 -1.17 -97.44
CA GLY A 1095 3.71 -0.87 -96.03
C GLY A 1095 3.84 -2.11 -95.16
N ALA A 1096 4.56 -1.99 -94.05
CA ALA A 1096 4.65 -2.97 -92.98
C ALA A 1096 3.82 -2.47 -91.79
N ARG A 1097 2.60 -3.00 -91.64
CA ARG A 1097 1.49 -2.49 -90.80
C ARG A 1097 1.03 -1.05 -91.04
N PHE A 1098 1.72 -0.36 -91.93
CA PHE A 1098 1.46 1.01 -92.31
C PHE A 1098 0.48 1.13 -93.48
N SER A 1099 -0.23 2.26 -93.59
CA SER A 1099 -1.21 2.52 -94.65
C SER A 1099 -0.93 3.83 -95.38
N LEU A 1100 -1.16 3.85 -96.69
CA LEU A 1100 -1.08 5.05 -97.52
C LEU A 1100 -2.49 5.53 -97.87
N PHE A 1101 -2.78 6.79 -97.60
CA PHE A 1101 -4.04 7.42 -98.03
C PHE A 1101 -3.79 8.19 -99.33
N VAL A 1102 -4.57 7.90 -100.36
CA VAL A 1102 -4.48 8.52 -101.68
C VAL A 1102 -5.72 9.37 -101.89
N GLY A 1103 -5.52 10.66 -102.11
CA GLY A 1103 -6.56 11.61 -102.47
C GLY A 1103 -6.49 11.98 -103.94
N ASP A 1104 -7.43 11.48 -104.72
CA ASP A 1104 -7.62 11.78 -106.14
C ASP A 1104 -9.04 12.35 -106.36
N HIS A 1105 -9.40 12.72 -107.59
CA HIS A 1105 -10.72 13.30 -107.91
C HIS A 1105 -11.94 12.45 -107.47
N GLU A 1106 -11.79 11.14 -107.24
CA GLU A 1106 -12.88 10.26 -106.80
C GLU A 1106 -13.09 10.24 -105.28
N GLY A 1107 -12.09 10.61 -104.48
CA GLY A 1107 -12.16 10.52 -103.01
C GLY A 1107 -10.81 10.31 -102.33
N ILE A 1108 -10.83 10.16 -101.01
CA ILE A 1108 -9.72 9.58 -100.24
C ILE A 1108 -9.91 8.06 -100.13
N ARG A 1109 -8.99 7.30 -100.74
CA ARG A 1109 -8.89 5.83 -100.61
C ARG A 1109 -7.67 5.42 -99.78
N GLU A 1110 -7.80 4.34 -99.02
CA GLU A 1110 -6.70 3.78 -98.21
C GLU A 1110 -6.13 2.54 -98.90
N LEU A 1111 -4.81 2.54 -99.06
CA LEU A 1111 -4.01 1.38 -99.45
C LEU A 1111 -3.40 0.78 -98.20
N SER A 1112 -3.98 -0.32 -97.71
CA SER A 1112 -3.45 -1.03 -96.56
C SER A 1112 -2.18 -1.79 -96.92
N GLY A 1113 -1.14 -1.67 -96.09
CA GLY A 1113 0.05 -2.50 -96.14
C GLY A 1113 -0.19 -3.91 -95.57
N ASP A 1114 0.88 -4.69 -95.50
CA ASP A 1114 0.86 -6.03 -94.93
C ASP A 1114 0.70 -5.99 -93.41
N LYS A 1115 0.18 -7.06 -92.82
CA LYS A 1115 0.03 -7.18 -91.35
C LYS A 1115 1.34 -7.49 -90.64
N ALA A 1116 2.41 -7.78 -91.38
CA ALA A 1116 3.75 -7.97 -90.83
C ALA A 1116 4.40 -6.60 -90.59
N GLY A 1117 4.97 -6.39 -89.40
CA GLY A 1117 5.83 -5.24 -89.11
C GLY A 1117 7.29 -5.54 -89.43
N ILE A 1118 8.19 -4.66 -89.04
CA ILE A 1118 9.64 -4.80 -89.23
C ILE A 1118 10.31 -5.05 -87.88
N GLY A 1119 11.26 -5.97 -87.81
CA GLY A 1119 12.05 -6.23 -86.60
C GLY A 1119 11.41 -7.24 -85.65
N TYR A 1120 10.12 -7.12 -85.35
CA TYR A 1120 9.39 -7.95 -84.36
C TYR A 1120 9.66 -9.46 -84.50
N ARG A 1121 9.93 -10.16 -83.38
CA ARG A 1121 10.35 -11.57 -83.36
C ARG A 1121 9.39 -12.49 -84.11
N ALA A 1122 8.08 -12.24 -83.98
CA ALA A 1122 7.03 -13.03 -84.62
C ALA A 1122 7.02 -12.92 -86.17
N VAL A 1123 7.69 -11.92 -86.74
CA VAL A 1123 7.80 -11.75 -88.20
C VAL A 1123 8.99 -12.58 -88.71
N PRO A 1124 8.81 -13.43 -89.73
CA PRO A 1124 9.92 -14.18 -90.33
C PRO A 1124 11.04 -13.27 -90.86
N VAL A 1125 12.29 -13.73 -90.77
CA VAL A 1125 13.48 -12.97 -91.24
C VAL A 1125 13.42 -12.71 -92.76
N ASP A 1126 12.86 -13.65 -93.52
CA ASP A 1126 12.70 -13.60 -94.98
C ASP A 1126 11.34 -13.04 -95.44
N GLN A 1127 10.58 -12.39 -94.56
CA GLN A 1127 9.27 -11.79 -94.86
C GLN A 1127 9.30 -10.94 -96.14
N THR A 1128 8.40 -11.22 -97.07
CA THR A 1128 8.20 -10.44 -98.29
C THR A 1128 7.03 -9.48 -98.13
N PHE A 1129 7.08 -8.34 -98.82
CA PHE A 1129 6.07 -7.28 -98.72
C PHE A 1129 5.41 -7.03 -100.08
N LYS A 1130 4.11 -6.73 -100.07
CA LYS A 1130 3.34 -6.47 -101.28
C LYS A 1130 3.55 -5.02 -101.74
N VAL A 1131 4.06 -4.88 -102.97
CA VAL A 1131 4.10 -3.58 -103.66
C VAL A 1131 2.75 -3.29 -104.32
N GLN A 1132 2.26 -2.09 -104.13
CA GLN A 1132 1.08 -1.53 -104.78
C GLN A 1132 1.51 -0.36 -105.66
N THR A 1133 1.21 -0.44 -106.95
CA THR A 1133 1.59 0.59 -107.93
C THR A 1133 0.42 1.52 -108.19
N ILE A 1134 0.69 2.83 -108.19
CA ILE A 1134 -0.26 3.88 -108.54
C ILE A 1134 0.25 4.58 -109.80
N ASP A 1135 -0.53 4.49 -110.87
CA ASP A 1135 -0.23 5.16 -112.14
C ASP A 1135 -0.64 6.64 -112.06
N ASN A 1136 0.08 7.51 -112.79
CA ASN A 1136 -0.16 8.97 -112.83
C ASN A 1136 -0.22 9.62 -111.44
N PRO A 1137 0.80 9.42 -110.58
CA PRO A 1137 0.75 9.87 -109.19
C PRO A 1137 0.71 11.40 -109.06
N GLN A 1138 1.05 12.17 -110.10
CA GLN A 1138 0.96 13.62 -110.15
C GLN A 1138 -0.48 14.18 -109.96
N ASP A 1139 -1.51 13.41 -110.29
CA ASP A 1139 -2.91 13.84 -110.17
C ASP A 1139 -3.49 13.58 -108.77
N SER A 1140 -2.68 13.00 -107.88
CA SER A 1140 -3.09 12.54 -106.55
C SER A 1140 -2.26 13.21 -105.46
N THR A 1141 -2.85 13.33 -104.27
CA THR A 1141 -2.15 13.75 -103.06
C THR A 1141 -2.05 12.56 -102.11
N PHE A 1142 -0.88 12.32 -101.54
CA PHE A 1142 -0.60 11.14 -100.73
C PHE A 1142 -0.37 11.53 -99.27
N TYR A 1143 -0.90 10.73 -98.34
CA TYR A 1143 -0.74 10.96 -96.90
C TYR A 1143 -0.34 9.67 -96.16
N MET A 1144 0.60 9.82 -95.25
CA MET A 1144 1.08 8.80 -94.32
C MET A 1144 1.01 9.36 -92.90
N SER A 1145 0.57 8.54 -91.95
CA SER A 1145 0.44 8.93 -90.53
C SER A 1145 0.86 7.79 -89.64
N SER A 1146 1.68 8.07 -88.63
CA SER A 1146 1.91 7.17 -87.49
C SER A 1146 0.66 7.03 -86.64
N ASP A 1147 0.70 6.15 -85.64
CA ASP A 1147 -0.44 5.89 -84.79
C ASP A 1147 -0.75 7.05 -83.83
N GLY A 1148 0.17 7.98 -83.56
CA GLY A 1148 -0.07 9.02 -82.55
C GLY A 1148 -1.21 9.97 -82.89
N LEU A 1149 -1.51 10.20 -84.17
CA LEU A 1149 -2.76 10.89 -84.55
C LEU A 1149 -3.98 9.97 -84.36
N ILE A 1150 -3.86 8.71 -84.78
CA ILE A 1150 -4.96 7.75 -84.90
C ILE A 1150 -5.42 7.24 -83.51
N ASP A 1151 -4.49 7.04 -82.59
CA ASP A 1151 -4.70 6.42 -81.28
C ASP A 1151 -4.86 7.44 -80.15
N GLN A 1152 -4.69 8.73 -80.46
CA GLN A 1152 -4.96 9.83 -79.53
C GLN A 1152 -6.39 9.76 -79.02
N ILE A 1153 -6.52 9.67 -77.69
CA ILE A 1153 -7.81 9.68 -77.00
C ILE A 1153 -8.28 11.13 -76.89
N GLY A 1154 -9.56 11.33 -77.20
CA GLY A 1154 -10.13 12.66 -77.20
C GLY A 1154 -11.62 12.72 -77.50
N GLY A 1155 -12.12 13.96 -77.59
CA GLY A 1155 -13.52 14.32 -77.76
C GLY A 1155 -14.42 13.93 -76.59
N ASP A 1156 -15.68 14.38 -76.61
CA ASP A 1156 -16.65 14.17 -75.52
C ASP A 1156 -16.84 12.69 -75.10
N ARG A 1157 -16.57 11.76 -76.02
CA ARG A 1157 -16.75 10.31 -75.82
C ARG A 1157 -15.49 9.58 -75.36
N HIS A 1158 -14.35 10.27 -75.22
CA HIS A 1158 -13.07 9.72 -74.76
C HIS A 1158 -12.65 8.47 -75.55
N ARG A 1159 -12.59 8.59 -76.89
CA ARG A 1159 -12.23 7.49 -77.80
C ARG A 1159 -11.06 7.88 -78.69
N SER A 1160 -10.34 6.90 -79.22
CA SER A 1160 -9.30 7.15 -80.22
C SER A 1160 -9.84 7.93 -81.42
N PHE A 1161 -9.01 8.80 -81.99
CA PHE A 1161 -9.33 9.59 -83.17
C PHE A 1161 -9.76 8.68 -84.33
N GLY A 1162 -8.96 7.66 -84.62
CA GLY A 1162 -9.26 6.54 -85.49
C GLY A 1162 -9.15 6.87 -86.99
N LYS A 1163 -8.77 5.87 -87.80
CA LYS A 1163 -8.60 5.99 -89.26
C LYS A 1163 -9.83 6.52 -90.00
N LYS A 1164 -11.04 6.25 -89.49
CA LYS A 1164 -12.29 6.74 -90.10
C LYS A 1164 -12.42 8.26 -90.01
N ARG A 1165 -12.05 8.86 -88.87
CA ARG A 1165 -12.08 10.33 -88.72
C ARG A 1165 -10.95 10.97 -89.50
N PHE A 1166 -9.76 10.37 -89.48
CA PHE A 1166 -8.64 10.87 -90.27
C PHE A 1166 -8.98 10.90 -91.77
N ARG A 1167 -9.55 9.81 -92.31
CA ARG A 1167 -10.06 9.81 -93.69
C ARG A 1167 -11.12 10.89 -93.94
N SER A 1168 -12.07 11.05 -93.02
CA SER A 1168 -13.11 12.08 -93.13
C SER A 1168 -12.52 13.49 -93.12
N LEU A 1169 -11.50 13.74 -92.29
CA LEU A 1169 -10.80 15.01 -92.22
C LEU A 1169 -10.08 15.30 -93.54
N LEU A 1170 -9.31 14.33 -94.05
CA LEU A 1170 -8.64 14.43 -95.36
C LEU A 1170 -9.64 14.72 -96.49
N GLU A 1171 -10.82 14.08 -96.49
CA GLU A 1171 -11.86 14.34 -97.49
C GLU A 1171 -12.39 15.78 -97.43
N THR A 1172 -12.45 16.38 -96.23
CA THR A 1172 -12.89 17.76 -96.08
C THR A 1172 -11.83 18.78 -96.47
N ILE A 1173 -10.55 18.46 -96.33
CA ILE A 1173 -9.45 19.43 -96.54
C ILE A 1173 -8.69 19.24 -97.86
N ARG A 1174 -8.88 18.12 -98.58
CA ARG A 1174 -8.13 17.75 -99.80
C ARG A 1174 -8.10 18.79 -100.93
N HIS A 1175 -9.04 19.72 -100.95
CA HIS A 1175 -9.13 20.78 -101.96
C HIS A 1175 -8.31 22.03 -101.59
N LEU A 1176 -7.82 22.10 -100.36
CA LEU A 1176 -6.99 23.20 -99.85
C LEU A 1176 -5.52 22.99 -100.22
N PRO A 1177 -4.69 24.05 -100.25
CA PRO A 1177 -3.23 23.92 -100.34
C PRO A 1177 -2.66 23.07 -99.20
N LEU A 1178 -1.59 22.29 -99.43
CA LEU A 1178 -1.07 21.36 -98.42
C LEU A 1178 -0.58 22.07 -97.14
N SER A 1179 -0.09 23.30 -97.25
CA SER A 1179 0.25 24.14 -96.10
C SER A 1179 -0.97 24.48 -95.21
N GLU A 1180 -2.14 24.72 -95.81
CA GLU A 1180 -3.38 24.93 -95.05
C GLU A 1180 -3.91 23.61 -94.50
N GLN A 1181 -3.80 22.51 -95.27
CA GLN A 1181 -4.16 21.18 -94.78
C GLN A 1181 -3.36 20.78 -93.54
N ARG A 1182 -2.05 21.07 -93.51
CA ARG A 1182 -1.18 20.86 -92.34
C ARG A 1182 -1.77 21.54 -91.10
N GLN A 1183 -2.13 22.82 -91.21
CA GLN A 1183 -2.68 23.57 -90.08
C GLN A 1183 -4.03 23.00 -89.64
N ARG A 1184 -4.91 22.65 -90.58
CA ARG A 1184 -6.22 22.04 -90.26
C ARG A 1184 -6.09 20.70 -89.55
N ILE A 1185 -5.08 19.89 -89.89
CA ILE A 1185 -4.79 18.63 -89.21
C ILE A 1185 -4.34 18.88 -87.77
N LEU A 1186 -3.46 19.86 -87.54
CA LEU A 1186 -3.02 20.24 -86.20
C LEU A 1186 -4.17 20.80 -85.34
N ASP A 1187 -4.95 21.72 -85.89
CA ASP A 1187 -6.08 22.34 -85.17
C ASP A 1187 -7.12 21.29 -84.75
N GLU A 1188 -7.46 20.36 -85.65
CA GLU A 1188 -8.41 19.28 -85.35
C GLU A 1188 -7.82 18.27 -84.35
N PHE A 1189 -6.51 18.00 -84.42
CA PHE A 1189 -5.81 17.14 -83.47
C PHE A 1189 -5.82 17.75 -82.05
N GLU A 1190 -5.41 19.01 -81.89
CA GLU A 1190 -5.40 19.72 -80.61
C GLU A 1190 -6.82 19.84 -80.02
N ALA A 1191 -7.81 20.19 -80.85
CA ALA A 1191 -9.20 20.29 -80.44
C ALA A 1191 -9.77 18.94 -80.00
N TYR A 1192 -9.41 17.85 -80.70
CA TYR A 1192 -9.84 16.51 -80.31
C TYR A 1192 -9.17 16.05 -79.03
N GLN A 1193 -7.86 16.27 -78.87
CA GLN A 1193 -7.12 15.93 -77.65
C GLN A 1193 -7.70 16.64 -76.41
N GLY A 1194 -7.96 17.95 -76.50
CA GLY A 1194 -8.54 18.71 -75.39
C GLY A 1194 -7.68 18.67 -74.12
N GLN A 1195 -8.24 18.13 -73.02
CA GLN A 1195 -7.52 17.94 -71.75
C GLN A 1195 -6.86 16.56 -71.60
N GLU A 1196 -7.03 15.67 -72.59
CA GLU A 1196 -6.46 14.33 -72.54
C GLU A 1196 -4.93 14.37 -72.72
N VAL A 1197 -4.26 13.40 -72.09
CA VAL A 1197 -2.81 13.26 -72.18
C VAL A 1197 -2.43 12.73 -73.56
N ARG A 1198 -1.37 13.32 -74.13
CA ARG A 1198 -0.79 12.86 -75.39
C ARG A 1198 -0.23 11.44 -75.20
N ARG A 1199 -0.62 10.50 -76.07
CA ARG A 1199 -0.27 9.08 -75.88
C ARG A 1199 1.03 8.70 -76.57
N ASP A 1200 1.25 9.22 -77.77
CA ASP A 1200 2.41 8.90 -78.61
C ASP A 1200 2.93 10.10 -79.42
N ASP A 1201 4.01 9.88 -80.16
CA ASP A 1201 4.59 10.85 -81.09
C ASP A 1201 3.66 11.11 -82.27
N LEU A 1202 3.64 12.34 -82.79
CA LEU A 1202 2.78 12.70 -83.93
C LEU A 1202 3.63 12.85 -85.17
N CYS A 1203 3.50 11.92 -86.12
CA CYS A 1203 4.13 12.02 -87.44
C CYS A 1203 3.10 11.91 -88.55
N VAL A 1204 2.92 12.99 -89.31
CA VAL A 1204 2.02 13.02 -90.48
C VAL A 1204 2.74 13.69 -91.63
N VAL A 1205 2.78 13.00 -92.77
CA VAL A 1205 3.41 13.48 -93.98
C VAL A 1205 2.40 13.49 -95.11
N GLY A 1206 2.25 14.63 -95.77
CA GLY A 1206 1.43 14.81 -96.97
C GLY A 1206 2.27 15.33 -98.12
N PHE A 1207 2.13 14.76 -99.32
CA PHE A 1207 2.92 15.19 -100.47
C PHE A 1207 2.19 15.01 -101.80
N ARG A 1208 2.55 15.85 -102.77
CA ARG A 1208 2.15 15.76 -104.18
C ARG A 1208 3.39 15.63 -105.08
N PRO A 1209 3.54 14.53 -105.83
CA PRO A 1209 4.66 14.32 -106.75
C PRO A 1209 4.81 15.47 -107.74
N LEU A 1210 6.07 15.90 -107.98
CA LEU A 1210 6.37 16.89 -109.00
C LEU A 1210 6.24 16.28 -110.40
N VAL A 1211 5.65 17.05 -111.32
CA VAL A 1211 5.68 16.72 -112.76
C VAL A 1211 7.04 17.16 -113.31
N ARG A 1212 7.89 16.23 -113.73
CA ARG A 1212 9.08 16.55 -114.54
C ARG A 1212 8.82 16.28 -116.01
#